data_AF-A0AAN6FQD3-F1
#
_entry.id   AF-A0AAN6FQD3-F1
#
_cell.length_a   1.000
_cell.length_b   1.000
_cell.length_c   1.000
_cell.angle_alpha   90.00
_cell.angle_beta   90.00
_cell.angle_gamma   90.00
#
_symmetry.space_group_name_H-M   'P 1'
#
loop_
_entity.id
_entity.type
_entity.pdbx_description
1 polymer ?
#
loop_
_entity_poly.entity_id
_entity_poly.type
_entity_poly.pdbx_seq_one_letter_code
_entity_poly.pdbx_strand_id
1 'polypeptide(L)'
;MSRAKVSISAAPNKTRWTLAQNDQSGYDDHKELELVTNMQANGVNYDHHEPPLPRYVSYDGSQYSNPGMDRTSMASWKPLRSVNGGGHHDDYDYNTPLEERASHQISLNTRVRRSQDRDAVGQHLLYETAMLDSQSYEMLEIAEVDALKKEQARLNARIEAANRKLVLESKVKDAAQNLQRLYSVSSQNRPDTPQSPDSSKKSRSSLLSSRHRTSSSGSGTGQPLDQAKDELAGSTKKVHELNAAIKTLLERRQFVEGKLLRHTAAVLAEQSVHASRSVVNDSHAETHGEDETSMMYSPDDFDGIHDILRGAPAPATINGWRSNESQKMQDEHEQQMASVQSRLEHLNDQLRYVIGEASRTHGATLSLEQELHDADEQPVVRLNQRLDRLEDNVHLLDQEQQAVKSHYARLQDSVHMTRNAVEAQLEGVNNRLHNTLLLCADIQDRESMREPPQATGHGYQQQLQYISDSLQTIEQQLRQHRTELDNAREASDDASRAIDEAQVRTTSHAQKLDEYEATVGGLWDILRSDVTSRPTSMVDSDSSENGPRSSPLSDDFSLQAFNNRVQHLFSQAQSAKTQQDILRRQIQQQHELNGKSDAEKDHQLTELQSKHDQLAIDHGAAQETITKALEYRVQVETEASQSKLELMNVMNEHEKLKRFVDTQKTERDGLQRQLQSHQDHATALQEQIETLEAQVADITNDARLLAVESEVEAKEASAKHEDLSTQLTSAVSAKDTLEQRHAAVQKDMQDHESEIVRLTTELAIAKAELDGAYGSRAERAREAQAAEVAGLSERNARMIEELQRLQGEHEDLRVSHRDLTGEHEALRITHETTLAELEGLRAAADSHTQQMVDAERSEHLEAELRGMTDDFQDLTRESLELEKERGQLEDLIDSLRDRCDALGAQLNDERVRWMGMRSPSATNVSSSPAAERQSFTNGRASVTSTMAMRQEFKKMMREAREEGVKLLRAEQDHRRHLEAELRRLRQAHGPLANGGTAVPRLTNGHVGRGEAERW
;
A
#
# COMPACT_ATOMS: atom_id res chain seq x y z
N MET A 1 34.57 -18.18 52.36
CA MET A 1 35.98 -18.06 51.88
C MET A 1 35.94 -17.09 50.70
N SER A 2 36.73 -16.01 50.59
CA SER A 2 37.75 -15.42 51.48
C SER A 2 37.81 -13.88 51.27
N ARG A 3 38.55 -13.10 52.09
CA ARG A 3 38.46 -11.62 52.19
C ARG A 3 39.63 -10.81 51.59
N ALA A 4 39.29 -9.69 50.95
CA ALA A 4 40.10 -8.52 50.51
C ALA A 4 39.10 -7.36 50.17
N LYS A 5 39.27 -6.02 50.26
CA LYS A 5 40.28 -5.04 50.78
C LYS A 5 41.62 -4.95 50.05
N VAL A 6 42.25 -3.77 49.85
CA VAL A 6 42.29 -2.49 50.60
C VAL A 6 42.19 -1.23 49.69
N SER A 7 41.69 -0.13 50.29
CA SER A 7 41.55 1.31 49.94
C SER A 7 42.77 2.05 49.33
N ILE A 8 42.73 3.33 48.89
CA ILE A 8 42.59 4.62 49.64
C ILE A 8 42.34 5.86 48.71
N SER A 9 41.54 6.84 49.18
CA SER A 9 41.39 8.33 48.88
C SER A 9 41.77 8.97 47.52
N ALA A 10 41.29 10.15 47.10
CA ALA A 10 40.69 11.30 47.83
C ALA A 10 39.70 12.15 46.97
N ALA A 11 39.08 13.17 47.58
CA ALA A 11 38.17 14.17 46.95
C ALA A 11 38.64 15.62 47.29
N PRO A 12 37.97 16.74 46.87
CA PRO A 12 36.71 17.16 47.53
C PRO A 12 35.68 18.03 46.74
N ASN A 13 34.41 17.89 47.13
CA ASN A 13 33.36 18.92 47.34
C ASN A 13 33.17 20.18 46.45
N LYS A 14 31.97 20.26 45.84
CA LYS A 14 30.90 21.28 46.03
C LYS A 14 31.29 22.73 46.40
N THR A 15 30.79 23.73 45.65
CA THR A 15 29.98 24.84 46.23
C THR A 15 29.10 25.59 45.20
N ARG A 16 28.26 26.52 45.69
CA ARG A 16 27.31 27.39 44.97
C ARG A 16 27.89 28.82 44.84
N TRP A 17 27.02 29.81 44.56
CA TRP A 17 27.25 31.28 44.44
C TRP A 17 27.81 31.68 43.06
N THR A 18 27.35 32.70 42.31
CA THR A 18 26.55 33.95 42.50
C THR A 18 27.23 35.11 43.22
N LEU A 19 27.69 36.13 42.49
CA LEU A 19 27.26 37.55 42.60
C LEU A 19 27.80 38.38 41.41
N ALA A 20 27.33 39.62 41.25
CA ALA A 20 27.60 40.53 40.12
C ALA A 20 28.66 41.62 40.40
N GLN A 21 29.15 42.25 39.33
CA GLN A 21 29.43 43.69 39.17
C GLN A 21 29.62 43.94 37.65
N ASN A 22 29.02 44.91 36.94
CA ASN A 22 28.59 46.30 37.20
C ASN A 22 29.72 47.33 37.04
N ASP A 23 29.55 48.22 36.04
CA ASP A 23 29.74 49.68 36.03
C ASP A 23 29.48 50.13 34.57
N GLN A 24 28.54 51.03 34.22
CA GLN A 24 28.25 52.41 34.66
C GLN A 24 29.23 53.47 34.13
N SER A 25 28.83 54.14 33.04
CA SER A 25 29.05 55.58 32.89
C SER A 25 27.95 56.20 32.01
N GLY A 26 27.71 57.50 32.21
CA GLY A 26 26.84 58.35 31.40
C GLY A 26 26.95 59.78 31.92
N TYR A 27 27.17 60.74 31.05
CA TYR A 27 27.30 62.18 31.33
C TYR A 27 27.06 62.97 30.02
N ASP A 28 26.14 63.94 30.09
CA ASP A 28 26.23 65.35 29.62
C ASP A 28 26.61 65.68 28.13
N ASP A 29 26.12 66.76 27.49
CA ASP A 29 25.16 67.82 27.92
C ASP A 29 24.37 68.46 26.74
N HIS A 30 23.49 69.43 27.06
CA HIS A 30 22.53 70.14 26.21
C HIS A 30 23.07 71.07 25.09
N LYS A 31 22.24 71.27 24.04
CA LYS A 31 21.74 72.57 23.52
C LYS A 31 20.63 72.37 22.45
N GLU A 32 19.39 72.79 22.69
CA GLU A 32 18.79 74.14 22.51
C GLU A 32 18.50 74.56 21.06
N LEU A 33 17.21 74.58 20.67
CA LEU A 33 16.50 75.80 20.24
C LEU A 33 14.97 75.60 20.25
N GLU A 34 14.20 76.69 20.18
CA GLU A 34 12.84 76.78 20.74
C GLU A 34 11.66 76.65 19.76
N LEU A 35 10.45 76.59 20.34
CA LEU A 35 9.15 76.63 19.65
C LEU A 35 8.92 77.94 18.88
N VAL A 36 8.25 77.85 17.73
CA VAL A 36 7.30 78.89 17.28
C VAL A 36 5.99 78.22 16.86
N THR A 37 4.89 78.59 17.51
CA THR A 37 3.52 78.22 17.10
C THR A 37 2.87 79.34 16.30
N ASN A 38 2.22 79.05 15.17
CA ASN A 38 1.10 79.88 14.69
C ASN A 38 0.16 79.20 13.65
N MET A 39 -1.12 79.14 14.02
CA MET A 39 -2.36 79.22 13.23
C MET A 39 -2.48 78.67 11.78
N GLN A 40 -3.27 77.58 11.67
CA GLN A 40 -4.54 77.46 10.91
C GLN A 40 -4.66 77.98 9.45
N ALA A 41 -4.97 77.07 8.52
CA ALA A 41 -5.97 77.30 7.45
C ALA A 41 -6.61 75.98 6.92
N ASN A 42 -7.95 75.98 6.81
CA ASN A 42 -8.91 75.09 6.10
C ASN A 42 -8.44 73.90 5.24
N GLY A 43 -9.16 72.76 5.31
CA GLY A 43 -8.92 71.59 4.41
C GLY A 43 -9.97 70.46 4.28
N VAL A 44 -11.11 70.50 4.99
CA VAL A 44 -12.34 69.65 4.83
C VAL A 44 -12.19 68.20 4.29
N ASN A 45 -12.34 67.19 5.17
CA ASN A 45 -13.35 66.14 4.96
C ASN A 45 -13.67 65.34 6.24
N TYR A 46 -14.79 64.60 6.22
CA TYR A 46 -15.36 63.87 7.36
C TYR A 46 -14.92 62.41 7.46
N ASP A 47 -14.84 61.90 8.69
CA ASP A 47 -15.17 60.51 9.02
C ASP A 47 -15.64 60.41 10.50
N HIS A 48 -16.87 59.89 10.73
CA HIS A 48 -17.17 58.84 11.72
C HIS A 48 -18.68 58.66 12.03
N HIS A 49 -19.09 57.39 12.07
CA HIS A 49 -20.28 56.80 12.72
C HIS A 49 -21.71 57.22 12.29
N GLU A 50 -22.48 56.27 11.74
CA GLU A 50 -23.88 56.04 12.18
C GLU A 50 -24.37 54.58 11.89
N PRO A 51 -25.09 53.91 12.80
CA PRO A 51 -25.77 52.61 12.58
C PRO A 51 -27.29 52.75 12.23
N PRO A 52 -27.98 51.68 11.76
CA PRO A 52 -29.14 51.83 10.86
C PRO A 52 -30.54 51.50 11.42
N LEU A 53 -31.59 52.09 10.81
CA LEU A 53 -33.02 51.70 10.78
C LEU A 53 -33.70 52.31 9.51
N PRO A 54 -35.00 52.09 9.21
CA PRO A 54 -35.65 50.83 8.82
C PRO A 54 -36.48 50.96 7.50
N ARG A 55 -37.01 49.86 6.91
CA ARG A 55 -38.09 49.94 5.88
C ARG A 55 -39.10 48.79 5.92
N TYR A 56 -40.31 49.06 5.41
CA TYR A 56 -41.51 48.21 5.55
C TYR A 56 -42.44 48.31 4.30
N VAL A 57 -42.59 47.18 3.59
CA VAL A 57 -43.83 46.63 2.96
C VAL A 57 -44.50 47.24 1.68
N SER A 58 -44.88 46.32 0.77
CA SER A 58 -45.96 46.26 -0.27
C SER A 58 -46.11 47.26 -1.43
N TYR A 59 -46.25 46.74 -2.67
CA TYR A 59 -47.47 46.69 -3.54
C TYR A 59 -47.11 45.88 -4.82
N ASP A 60 -47.68 44.71 -5.19
CA ASP A 60 -49.03 44.31 -5.68
C ASP A 60 -49.26 44.41 -7.22
N GLY A 61 -50.04 43.46 -7.78
CA GLY A 61 -50.53 43.36 -9.17
C GLY A 61 -49.91 42.23 -10.04
N SER A 62 -50.67 41.42 -10.80
CA SER A 62 -52.12 41.19 -10.81
C SER A 62 -52.52 39.83 -11.44
N GLN A 63 -53.50 39.19 -10.79
CA GLN A 63 -54.50 38.17 -11.21
C GLN A 63 -54.66 37.74 -12.68
N TYR A 64 -54.88 36.42 -12.88
CA TYR A 64 -56.03 35.77 -13.56
C TYR A 64 -56.00 34.26 -13.20
N SER A 65 -57.07 33.46 -13.10
CA SER A 65 -58.43 33.61 -12.53
C SER A 65 -59.00 32.19 -12.30
N ASN A 66 -59.78 31.97 -11.23
CA ASN A 66 -60.54 30.72 -10.97
C ASN A 66 -61.79 30.65 -11.90
N PRO A 67 -62.55 29.51 -12.08
CA PRO A 67 -62.86 28.44 -11.10
C PRO A 67 -62.64 26.99 -11.64
N GLY A 68 -62.90 25.88 -10.94
CA GLY A 68 -63.42 25.64 -9.58
C GLY A 68 -64.77 24.90 -9.54
N MET A 69 -64.83 23.71 -8.92
CA MET A 69 -66.04 23.07 -8.34
C MET A 69 -65.66 22.04 -7.25
N ASP A 70 -66.64 21.64 -6.42
CA ASP A 70 -66.46 20.96 -5.12
C ASP A 70 -67.45 19.78 -4.91
N ARG A 71 -67.07 18.79 -4.08
CA ARG A 71 -67.80 17.55 -3.68
C ARG A 71 -68.09 16.56 -4.84
N THR A 72 -67.97 15.23 -4.72
CA THR A 72 -68.25 14.23 -3.64
C THR A 72 -67.40 12.96 -3.87
N SER A 73 -67.25 11.95 -3.00
CA SER A 73 -67.43 11.76 -1.54
C SER A 73 -67.06 10.29 -1.18
N MET A 74 -66.01 10.07 -0.37
CA MET A 74 -65.68 8.79 0.33
C MET A 74 -65.32 7.58 -0.58
N ALA A 75 -64.57 6.56 -0.14
CA ALA A 75 -64.00 6.26 1.19
C ALA A 75 -62.45 6.28 1.17
N SER A 76 -61.77 6.53 2.30
CA SER A 76 -61.15 5.52 3.20
C SER A 76 -60.48 4.35 2.44
N TRP A 77 -59.20 4.01 2.67
CA TRP A 77 -58.52 3.84 3.97
C TRP A 77 -57.12 4.49 4.08
N LYS A 78 -56.76 4.94 5.29
CA LYS A 78 -55.41 5.27 5.82
C LYS A 78 -55.52 5.35 7.37
N PRO A 79 -54.43 5.30 8.17
CA PRO A 79 -53.04 4.86 7.93
C PRO A 79 -52.68 3.67 8.89
N LEU A 80 -51.45 3.33 9.33
CA LEU A 80 -50.47 4.11 10.13
C LEU A 80 -49.16 3.31 10.39
N ARG A 81 -47.99 3.99 10.39
CA ARG A 81 -46.63 3.70 10.99
C ARG A 81 -46.09 2.25 10.99
N SER A 82 -44.86 1.91 10.56
CA SER A 82 -43.52 2.56 10.66
C SER A 82 -42.86 2.56 12.05
N VAL A 83 -41.89 1.66 12.26
CA VAL A 83 -40.68 1.82 13.11
C VAL A 83 -39.50 1.08 12.44
N ASN A 84 -38.29 1.63 12.58
CA ASN A 84 -36.99 1.12 12.10
C ASN A 84 -36.54 -0.19 12.79
N GLY A 85 -35.54 -0.94 12.31
CA GLY A 85 -34.74 -0.81 11.07
C GLY A 85 -33.22 -1.06 11.25
N GLY A 86 -32.56 -1.49 10.18
CA GLY A 86 -31.10 -1.70 10.08
C GLY A 86 -30.61 -3.11 10.47
N GLY A 87 -29.74 -3.78 9.72
CA GLY A 87 -29.22 -3.44 8.38
C GLY A 87 -27.99 -4.26 8.00
N HIS A 88 -27.90 -4.69 6.75
CA HIS A 88 -26.66 -5.17 6.13
C HIS A 88 -26.43 -4.44 4.81
N HIS A 89 -25.16 -4.25 4.45
CA HIS A 89 -24.71 -3.58 3.25
C HIS A 89 -24.21 -4.64 2.29
N ASP A 90 -24.81 -4.75 1.10
CA ASP A 90 -24.19 -5.37 -0.08
C ASP A 90 -24.75 -4.68 -1.34
N ASP A 91 -23.92 -4.65 -2.38
CA ASP A 91 -24.14 -4.29 -3.79
C ASP A 91 -25.24 -3.28 -4.20
N TYR A 92 -24.78 -2.13 -4.71
CA TYR A 92 -25.57 -1.19 -5.51
C TYR A 92 -25.74 -1.71 -6.95
N ASP A 93 -26.56 -2.75 -7.12
CA ASP A 93 -27.00 -3.17 -8.44
C ASP A 93 -28.00 -2.14 -9.01
N TYR A 94 -27.60 -1.43 -10.08
CA TYR A 94 -28.28 -0.21 -10.56
C TYR A 94 -29.52 -0.50 -11.42
N ASN A 95 -30.49 -1.22 -10.83
CA ASN A 95 -31.82 -1.40 -11.41
C ASN A 95 -32.58 -0.07 -11.48
N THR A 96 -32.46 0.62 -12.62
CA THR A 96 -33.31 1.76 -12.98
C THR A 96 -34.69 1.26 -13.38
N PRO A 97 -35.80 1.68 -12.73
CA PRO A 97 -37.13 1.20 -13.09
C PRO A 97 -37.56 1.62 -14.51
N LEU A 98 -37.91 0.65 -15.34
CA LEU A 98 -38.54 0.91 -16.64
C LEU A 98 -40.01 1.28 -16.45
N GLU A 99 -40.37 2.56 -16.46
CA GLU A 99 -41.79 2.94 -16.70
C GLU A 99 -42.07 4.33 -17.29
N GLU A 100 -41.25 4.84 -18.24
CA GLU A 100 -41.78 5.84 -19.19
C GLU A 100 -41.08 5.90 -20.58
N ARG A 101 -41.36 4.91 -21.44
CA ARG A 101 -41.38 5.11 -22.91
C ARG A 101 -42.09 3.98 -23.67
N ALA A 102 -43.42 4.04 -23.69
CA ALA A 102 -44.24 3.17 -24.52
C ALA A 102 -44.29 3.66 -25.98
N SER A 103 -43.22 3.41 -26.75
CA SER A 103 -43.17 3.71 -28.19
C SER A 103 -42.37 2.68 -28.98
N HIS A 104 -43.09 1.79 -29.67
CA HIS A 104 -42.62 0.83 -30.69
C HIS A 104 -41.54 -0.20 -30.27
N GLN A 105 -42.01 -1.43 -30.05
CA GLN A 105 -41.14 -2.60 -29.84
C GLN A 105 -40.44 -3.00 -31.15
N ILE A 106 -39.11 -2.84 -31.20
CA ILE A 106 -38.24 -3.57 -32.13
C ILE A 106 -37.32 -4.45 -31.28
N SER A 107 -37.54 -5.77 -31.31
CA SER A 107 -36.84 -6.73 -30.44
C SER A 107 -35.46 -7.12 -30.98
N LEU A 108 -34.45 -6.29 -30.74
CA LEU A 108 -33.05 -6.59 -31.04
C LEU A 108 -32.52 -7.74 -30.15
N ASN A 109 -32.60 -8.97 -30.66
CA ASN A 109 -32.07 -10.17 -30.00
C ASN A 109 -30.54 -10.22 -30.08
N THR A 110 -29.84 -9.54 -29.18
CA THR A 110 -28.37 -9.52 -29.07
C THR A 110 -27.76 -10.81 -28.49
N ARG A 111 -28.32 -11.98 -28.82
CA ARG A 111 -27.81 -13.30 -28.39
C ARG A 111 -27.09 -14.00 -29.54
N VAL A 112 -25.98 -13.41 -29.99
CA VAL A 112 -25.16 -13.89 -31.11
C VAL A 112 -24.63 -15.30 -30.84
N ARG A 113 -25.29 -16.31 -31.41
CA ARG A 113 -24.67 -17.64 -31.59
C ARG A 113 -23.59 -17.53 -32.66
N ARG A 114 -22.37 -17.97 -32.32
CA ARG A 114 -21.19 -17.90 -33.17
C ARG A 114 -21.17 -19.05 -34.19
N SER A 115 -22.06 -19.00 -35.19
CA SER A 115 -22.17 -20.03 -36.23
C SER A 115 -22.83 -19.49 -37.51
N GLN A 116 -22.09 -19.54 -38.62
CA GLN A 116 -22.47 -19.32 -40.01
C GLN A 116 -23.13 -17.97 -40.38
N ASP A 117 -22.69 -17.44 -41.52
CA ASP A 117 -23.30 -16.41 -42.36
C ASP A 117 -23.90 -15.20 -41.62
N ARG A 118 -23.11 -14.12 -41.55
CA ARG A 118 -23.66 -12.80 -41.23
C ARG A 118 -24.68 -12.44 -42.31
N ASP A 119 -25.92 -12.18 -41.91
CA ASP A 119 -26.90 -11.54 -42.78
C ASP A 119 -26.34 -10.19 -43.25
N ALA A 120 -25.93 -10.12 -44.52
CA ALA A 120 -25.33 -8.92 -45.10
C ALA A 120 -26.34 -7.77 -45.17
N VAL A 121 -27.64 -8.07 -45.32
CA VAL A 121 -28.72 -7.08 -45.31
C VAL A 121 -28.96 -6.57 -43.89
N GLY A 122 -29.00 -7.48 -42.91
CA GLY A 122 -29.07 -7.13 -41.49
C GLY A 122 -27.86 -6.31 -41.01
N GLN A 123 -26.64 -6.65 -41.45
CA GLN A 123 -25.43 -5.86 -41.13
C GLN A 123 -25.46 -4.49 -41.84
N HIS A 124 -25.89 -4.43 -43.11
CA HIS A 124 -26.06 -3.16 -43.82
C HIS A 124 -27.10 -2.27 -43.14
N LEU A 125 -28.27 -2.81 -42.80
CA LEU A 125 -29.34 -2.05 -42.15
C LEU A 125 -28.93 -1.54 -40.76
N LEU A 126 -28.19 -2.33 -39.98
CA LEU A 126 -27.63 -1.87 -38.71
C LEU A 126 -26.57 -0.77 -38.90
N TYR A 127 -25.75 -0.87 -39.95
CA TYR A 127 -24.75 0.13 -40.28
C TYR A 127 -25.39 1.45 -40.77
N GLU A 128 -26.35 1.36 -41.67
CA GLU A 128 -27.16 2.46 -42.20
C GLU A 128 -27.96 3.15 -41.09
N THR A 129 -28.58 2.38 -40.18
CA THR A 129 -29.24 2.93 -38.98
C THR A 129 -28.24 3.64 -38.07
N ALA A 130 -27.06 3.06 -37.83
CA ALA A 130 -26.03 3.71 -37.04
C ALA A 130 -25.48 4.98 -37.69
N MET A 131 -25.40 5.05 -39.03
CA MET A 131 -25.06 6.27 -39.76
C MET A 131 -26.16 7.33 -39.64
N LEU A 132 -27.43 6.95 -39.73
CA LEU A 132 -28.56 7.88 -39.56
C LEU A 132 -28.65 8.42 -38.12
N ASP A 133 -28.42 7.58 -37.11
CA ASP A 133 -28.36 8.02 -35.71
C ASP A 133 -27.16 8.94 -35.45
N SER A 134 -25.99 8.65 -36.03
CA SER A 134 -24.77 9.44 -35.83
C SER A 134 -24.71 10.76 -36.61
N GLN A 135 -25.52 10.94 -37.66
CA GLN A 135 -25.78 12.25 -38.28
C GLN A 135 -26.36 13.28 -37.29
N SER A 136 -26.92 12.85 -36.16
CA SER A 136 -27.42 13.74 -35.10
C SER A 136 -26.34 14.23 -34.12
N TYR A 137 -25.08 13.78 -34.26
CA TYR A 137 -24.00 14.09 -33.34
C TYR A 137 -23.08 15.22 -33.85
N GLU A 138 -22.78 16.16 -32.95
CA GLU A 138 -21.97 17.34 -33.23
C GLU A 138 -20.47 17.00 -33.32
N MET A 139 -19.81 17.42 -34.41
CA MET A 139 -18.35 17.42 -34.50
C MET A 139 -17.78 18.61 -33.73
N LEU A 140 -17.20 18.30 -32.58
CA LEU A 140 -16.55 19.24 -31.68
C LEU A 140 -15.19 19.69 -32.23
N GLU A 141 -14.81 20.93 -31.94
CA GLU A 141 -13.48 21.44 -32.28
C GLU A 141 -12.39 20.65 -31.53
N ILE A 142 -11.22 20.42 -32.18
CA ILE A 142 -10.10 19.68 -31.58
C ILE A 142 -9.63 20.27 -30.24
N ALA A 143 -9.74 21.59 -30.07
CA ALA A 143 -9.46 22.28 -28.81
C ALA A 143 -10.48 21.91 -27.70
N GLU A 144 -11.77 21.78 -28.03
CA GLU A 144 -12.78 21.31 -27.07
C GLU A 144 -12.61 19.81 -26.78
N VAL A 145 -12.32 18.99 -27.79
CA VAL A 145 -12.05 17.56 -27.62
C VAL A 145 -10.88 17.34 -26.64
N ASP A 146 -9.79 18.08 -26.78
CA ASP A 146 -8.65 17.99 -25.87
C ASP A 146 -8.93 18.62 -24.49
N ALA A 147 -9.78 19.65 -24.40
CA ALA A 147 -10.28 20.16 -23.12
C ALA A 147 -11.13 19.09 -22.39
N LEU A 148 -12.00 18.38 -23.11
CA LEU A 148 -12.84 17.30 -22.58
C LEU A 148 -12.02 16.07 -22.17
N LYS A 149 -10.99 15.67 -22.93
CA LYS A 149 -10.03 14.62 -22.50
C LYS A 149 -9.29 15.04 -21.22
N LYS A 150 -8.82 16.29 -21.15
CA LYS A 150 -8.16 16.85 -19.95
C LYS A 150 -9.14 16.93 -18.76
N GLU A 151 -10.43 17.20 -19.00
CA GLU A 151 -11.46 17.13 -17.97
C GLU A 151 -11.72 15.68 -17.51
N GLN A 152 -11.84 14.72 -18.43
CA GLN A 152 -12.03 13.29 -18.15
C GLN A 152 -10.89 12.76 -17.25
N ALA A 153 -9.63 13.06 -17.58
CA ALA A 153 -8.48 12.68 -16.76
C ALA A 153 -8.51 13.30 -15.35
N ARG A 154 -8.86 14.60 -15.26
CA ARG A 154 -9.03 15.30 -13.97
C ARG A 154 -10.19 14.73 -13.14
N LEU A 155 -11.30 14.34 -13.78
CA LEU A 155 -12.44 13.72 -13.13
C LEU A 155 -12.09 12.32 -12.61
N ASN A 156 -11.40 11.49 -13.40
CA ASN A 156 -10.94 10.17 -12.96
C ASN A 156 -10.04 10.27 -11.72
N ALA A 157 -8.99 11.08 -11.77
CA ALA A 157 -8.09 11.30 -10.64
C ALA A 157 -8.83 11.81 -9.38
N ARG A 158 -9.84 12.68 -9.55
CA ARG A 158 -10.68 13.19 -8.46
C ARG A 158 -11.65 12.15 -7.90
N ILE A 159 -12.20 11.26 -8.75
CA ILE A 159 -13.02 10.11 -8.34
C ILE A 159 -12.17 9.11 -7.56
N GLU A 160 -10.97 8.77 -8.03
CA GLU A 160 -10.04 7.89 -7.32
C GLU A 160 -9.57 8.47 -5.98
N ALA A 161 -9.35 9.78 -5.90
CA ALA A 161 -9.03 10.46 -4.64
C ALA A 161 -10.24 10.44 -3.69
N ALA A 162 -11.46 10.68 -4.19
CA ALA A 162 -12.69 10.61 -3.41
C ALA A 162 -13.00 9.19 -2.93
N ASN A 163 -12.80 8.16 -3.77
CA ASN A 163 -12.96 6.75 -3.43
C ASN A 163 -11.94 6.32 -2.36
N ARG A 164 -10.66 6.68 -2.51
CA ARG A 164 -9.63 6.46 -1.47
C ARG A 164 -10.03 7.11 -0.14
N LYS A 165 -10.54 8.35 -0.18
CA LYS A 165 -11.04 9.05 1.00
C LYS A 165 -12.28 8.37 1.60
N LEU A 166 -13.23 7.89 0.78
CA LEU A 166 -14.41 7.14 1.24
C LEU A 166 -14.01 5.83 1.94
N VAL A 167 -13.03 5.09 1.41
CA VAL A 167 -12.52 3.85 2.04
C VAL A 167 -11.88 4.16 3.40
N LEU A 168 -11.16 5.28 3.53
CA LEU A 168 -10.61 5.72 4.82
C LEU A 168 -11.71 6.15 5.80
N GLU A 169 -12.67 6.98 5.38
CA GLU A 169 -13.78 7.42 6.25
C GLU A 169 -14.72 6.25 6.61
N SER A 170 -14.90 5.25 5.76
CA SER A 170 -15.65 4.03 6.13
C SER A 170 -14.89 3.25 7.21
N LYS A 171 -13.58 3.05 7.07
CA LYS A 171 -12.78 2.42 8.13
C LYS A 171 -12.83 3.20 9.44
N VAL A 172 -12.90 4.53 9.39
CA VAL A 172 -13.13 5.39 10.58
C VAL A 172 -14.54 5.20 11.16
N LYS A 173 -15.58 5.15 10.33
CA LYS A 173 -16.97 4.83 10.73
C LYS A 173 -17.05 3.47 11.41
N ASP A 174 -16.42 2.46 10.84
CA ASP A 174 -16.46 1.08 11.35
C ASP A 174 -15.66 0.96 12.66
N ALA A 175 -14.54 1.67 12.79
CA ALA A 175 -13.79 1.82 14.04
C ALA A 175 -14.59 2.57 15.12
N ALA A 176 -15.24 3.69 14.76
CA ALA A 176 -16.10 4.45 15.67
C ALA A 176 -17.32 3.63 16.12
N GLN A 177 -17.92 2.82 15.23
CA GLN A 177 -19.00 1.90 15.57
C GLN A 177 -18.51 0.79 16.51
N ASN A 178 -17.28 0.29 16.33
CA ASN A 178 -16.68 -0.67 17.26
C ASN A 178 -16.40 -0.05 18.64
N LEU A 179 -15.88 1.18 18.69
CA LEU A 179 -15.72 1.94 19.95
C LEU A 179 -17.06 2.18 20.63
N GLN A 180 -18.09 2.58 19.89
CA GLN A 180 -19.46 2.74 20.41
C GLN A 180 -19.98 1.42 21.01
N ARG A 181 -19.77 0.28 20.33
CA ARG A 181 -20.12 -1.05 20.86
C ARG A 181 -19.39 -1.33 22.16
N LEU A 182 -18.06 -1.16 22.21
CA LEU A 182 -17.25 -1.39 23.42
C LEU A 182 -17.70 -0.53 24.61
N TYR A 183 -17.93 0.78 24.40
CA TYR A 183 -18.43 1.66 25.46
C TYR A 183 -19.88 1.36 25.85
N SER A 184 -20.74 0.91 24.92
CA SER A 184 -22.11 0.51 25.24
C SER A 184 -22.17 -0.76 26.10
N VAL A 185 -21.35 -1.78 25.79
CA VAL A 185 -21.22 -3.01 26.60
C VAL A 185 -20.66 -2.68 27.98
N SER A 186 -19.67 -1.79 28.07
CA SER A 186 -19.13 -1.29 29.34
C SER A 186 -20.20 -0.60 30.22
N SER A 187 -21.22 -0.01 29.62
CA SER A 187 -22.32 0.66 30.33
C SER A 187 -23.42 -0.27 30.87
N GLN A 188 -23.48 -1.54 30.44
CA GLN A 188 -24.57 -2.46 30.80
C GLN A 188 -24.24 -3.45 31.94
N ASN A 189 -23.02 -3.43 32.49
CA ASN A 189 -22.63 -4.37 33.55
C ASN A 189 -23.16 -4.01 34.95
N ARG A 190 -24.44 -4.35 35.14
CA ARG A 190 -25.06 -4.94 36.35
C ARG A 190 -25.11 -4.14 37.67
N PRO A 191 -26.32 -3.86 38.21
CA PRO A 191 -26.53 -3.89 39.66
C PRO A 191 -26.52 -5.34 40.19
N ASP A 192 -26.51 -5.48 41.52
CA ASP A 192 -26.57 -6.74 42.28
C ASP A 192 -25.49 -7.81 41.99
N THR A 193 -24.44 -7.78 42.82
CA THR A 193 -23.80 -8.99 43.34
C THR A 193 -23.21 -8.67 44.72
N PRO A 194 -23.49 -9.45 45.78
CA PRO A 194 -23.16 -9.07 47.16
C PRO A 194 -21.67 -9.24 47.50
N GLN A 195 -21.28 -8.66 48.64
CA GLN A 195 -19.88 -8.49 49.05
C GLN A 195 -19.18 -9.79 49.44
N SER A 196 -17.89 -9.89 49.10
CA SER A 196 -16.89 -10.55 49.93
C SER A 196 -15.56 -9.81 49.81
N PRO A 197 -14.80 -9.66 50.92
CA PRO A 197 -13.65 -8.75 50.97
C PRO A 197 -12.34 -9.39 50.50
N ASP A 198 -11.36 -8.51 50.31
CA ASP A 198 -9.92 -8.76 50.21
C ASP A 198 -9.40 -9.51 48.95
N SER A 199 -9.13 -8.74 47.90
CA SER A 199 -7.97 -8.98 47.02
C SER A 199 -7.46 -7.65 46.45
N SER A 200 -6.14 -7.55 46.23
CA SER A 200 -5.46 -6.26 46.05
C SER A 200 -5.49 -5.74 44.60
N LYS A 201 -6.10 -4.55 44.41
CA LYS A 201 -6.23 -3.91 43.10
C LYS A 201 -4.89 -3.34 42.60
N LYS A 202 -4.34 -3.92 41.54
CA LYS A 202 -3.33 -3.29 40.65
C LYS A 202 -3.94 -3.00 39.27
N SER A 203 -4.65 -1.88 39.14
CA SER A 203 -5.05 -1.37 37.83
C SER A 203 -3.80 -0.96 37.04
N ARG A 204 -3.61 -1.53 35.85
CA ARG A 204 -2.55 -1.14 34.92
C ARG A 204 -3.03 0.10 34.16
N SER A 205 -2.55 1.28 34.54
CA SER A 205 -2.90 2.55 33.89
C SER A 205 -2.34 2.62 32.47
N SER A 206 -3.20 2.86 31.48
CA SER A 206 -2.81 3.13 30.10
C SER A 206 -2.21 4.53 29.97
N LEU A 207 -0.95 4.62 29.53
CA LEU A 207 -0.17 5.87 29.43
C LEU A 207 -0.49 6.67 28.15
N LEU A 208 -1.77 6.84 27.81
CA LEU A 208 -2.21 7.57 26.62
C LEU A 208 -3.39 8.50 26.94
N SER A 209 -3.08 9.67 27.50
CA SER A 209 -4.02 10.79 27.60
C SER A 209 -3.29 12.12 27.50
N SER A 210 -3.14 12.62 26.27
CA SER A 210 -2.59 13.95 25.99
C SER A 210 -3.71 14.90 25.55
N ARG A 211 -4.23 15.63 26.52
CA ARG A 211 -4.15 17.10 26.55
C ARG A 211 -4.61 17.85 25.29
N HIS A 212 -5.93 17.97 25.10
CA HIS A 212 -6.59 19.27 24.89
C HIS A 212 -8.12 19.14 24.96
N ARG A 213 -8.74 19.83 25.93
CA ARG A 213 -10.04 20.52 25.79
C ARG A 213 -10.28 21.43 27.01
N THR A 214 -10.98 22.52 26.77
CA THR A 214 -11.24 23.59 27.75
C THR A 214 -12.51 23.34 28.56
N SER A 215 -12.66 24.08 29.66
CA SER A 215 -13.74 23.92 30.64
C SER A 215 -15.12 24.36 30.13
N SER A 216 -16.14 23.53 30.36
CA SER A 216 -17.46 24.04 30.79
C SER A 216 -18.23 22.95 31.58
N SER A 217 -19.23 23.38 32.34
CA SER A 217 -19.99 22.56 33.30
C SER A 217 -20.86 21.49 32.62
N GLY A 218 -20.85 20.26 33.15
CA GLY A 218 -21.78 19.20 32.75
C GLY A 218 -21.57 17.90 33.53
N SER A 219 -22.55 17.52 34.37
CA SER A 219 -22.54 16.22 35.05
C SER A 219 -22.89 15.11 34.06
N GLY A 220 -22.07 14.05 34.01
CA GLY A 220 -22.37 12.89 33.17
C GLY A 220 -21.25 11.85 33.14
N THR A 221 -21.48 10.71 33.80
CA THR A 221 -20.61 9.51 33.73
C THR A 221 -20.66 8.78 32.38
N GLY A 222 -21.36 9.35 31.38
CA GLY A 222 -21.48 8.82 30.00
C GLY A 222 -20.53 9.43 28.97
N GLN A 223 -19.70 10.43 29.32
CA GLN A 223 -18.91 11.21 28.35
C GLN A 223 -18.19 10.41 27.23
N PRO A 224 -17.44 9.31 27.48
CA PRO A 224 -16.76 8.60 26.39
C PRO A 224 -17.73 7.85 25.44
N LEU A 225 -18.91 7.44 25.92
CA LEU A 225 -19.92 6.80 25.10
C LEU A 225 -20.63 7.83 24.19
N ASP A 226 -20.89 9.04 24.71
CA ASP A 226 -21.52 10.10 23.91
C ASP A 226 -20.53 10.71 22.91
N GLN A 227 -19.25 10.86 23.28
CA GLN A 227 -18.18 11.20 22.33
C GLN A 227 -18.07 10.18 21.19
N ALA A 228 -18.10 8.87 21.49
CA ALA A 228 -18.08 7.83 20.45
C ALA A 228 -19.34 7.83 19.56
N LYS A 229 -20.51 8.24 20.07
CA LYS A 229 -21.72 8.46 19.26
C LYS A 229 -21.57 9.67 18.34
N ASP A 230 -21.05 10.79 18.85
CA ASP A 230 -20.86 12.02 18.08
C ASP A 230 -19.80 11.84 16.98
N GLU A 231 -18.72 11.11 17.26
CA GLU A 231 -17.69 10.74 16.27
C GLU A 231 -18.26 9.83 15.18
N LEU A 232 -19.08 8.83 15.54
CA LEU A 232 -19.79 8.01 14.55
C LEU A 232 -20.79 8.84 13.74
N ALA A 233 -21.52 9.76 14.37
CA ALA A 233 -22.48 10.65 13.69
C ALA A 233 -21.77 11.66 12.75
N GLY A 234 -20.55 12.09 13.09
CA GLY A 234 -19.69 12.89 12.20
C GLY A 234 -19.16 12.07 11.03
N SER A 235 -18.60 10.89 11.29
CA SER A 235 -18.03 10.02 10.25
C SER A 235 -19.10 9.50 9.28
N THR A 236 -20.28 9.10 9.76
CA THR A 236 -21.40 8.68 8.88
C THR A 236 -21.87 9.80 7.96
N LYS A 237 -22.05 11.03 8.46
CA LYS A 237 -22.35 12.21 7.61
C LYS A 237 -21.28 12.40 6.52
N LYS A 238 -20.01 12.36 6.91
CA LYS A 238 -18.86 12.53 6.00
C LYS A 238 -18.77 11.43 4.94
N VAL A 239 -19.13 10.18 5.28
CA VAL A 239 -19.29 9.09 4.30
C VAL A 239 -20.46 9.37 3.35
N HIS A 240 -21.61 9.87 3.81
CA HIS A 240 -22.72 10.26 2.93
C HIS A 240 -22.36 11.44 2.01
N GLU A 241 -21.68 12.47 2.53
CA GLU A 241 -21.16 13.61 1.77
C GLU A 241 -20.18 13.16 0.67
N LEU A 242 -19.28 12.22 0.97
CA LEU A 242 -18.35 11.66 -0.02
C LEU A 242 -19.08 10.82 -1.08
N ASN A 243 -20.07 10.00 -0.69
CA ASN A 243 -20.90 9.27 -1.66
C ASN A 243 -21.65 10.22 -2.61
N ALA A 244 -22.21 11.31 -2.08
CA ALA A 244 -22.87 12.34 -2.89
C ALA A 244 -21.88 13.02 -3.85
N ALA A 245 -20.69 13.40 -3.36
CA ALA A 245 -19.63 13.97 -4.20
C ALA A 245 -19.18 13.01 -5.31
N ILE A 246 -18.94 11.73 -4.98
CA ILE A 246 -18.58 10.69 -5.95
C ILE A 246 -19.67 10.53 -7.01
N LYS A 247 -20.95 10.52 -6.62
CA LYS A 247 -22.07 10.47 -7.56
C LYS A 247 -22.04 11.65 -8.55
N THR A 248 -21.92 12.89 -8.06
CA THR A 248 -21.86 14.06 -8.97
C THR A 248 -20.64 14.05 -9.90
N LEU A 249 -19.50 13.52 -9.45
CA LEU A 249 -18.31 13.36 -10.27
C LEU A 249 -18.49 12.24 -11.32
N LEU A 250 -19.15 11.14 -10.98
CA LEU A 250 -19.48 10.04 -11.91
C LEU A 250 -20.48 10.51 -12.98
N GLU A 251 -21.52 11.25 -12.60
CA GLU A 251 -22.49 11.86 -13.53
C GLU A 251 -21.78 12.81 -14.51
N ARG A 252 -20.87 13.66 -14.00
CA ARG A 252 -20.06 14.54 -14.86
C ARG A 252 -19.08 13.75 -15.75
N ARG A 253 -18.46 12.69 -15.26
CA ARG A 253 -17.59 11.78 -16.03
C ARG A 253 -18.37 11.13 -17.18
N GLN A 254 -19.56 10.59 -16.91
CA GLN A 254 -20.46 10.00 -17.91
C GLN A 254 -20.91 11.03 -18.96
N PHE A 255 -21.16 12.28 -18.56
CA PHE A 255 -21.48 13.35 -19.50
C PHE A 255 -20.30 13.66 -20.45
N VAL A 256 -19.09 13.81 -19.92
CA VAL A 256 -17.87 14.08 -20.72
C VAL A 256 -17.54 12.91 -21.63
N GLU A 257 -17.58 11.68 -21.11
CA GLU A 257 -17.39 10.43 -21.85
C GLU A 257 -18.44 10.28 -22.97
N GLY A 258 -19.71 10.54 -22.68
CA GLY A 258 -20.79 10.56 -23.67
C GLY A 258 -20.63 11.64 -24.74
N LYS A 259 -20.14 12.84 -24.40
CA LYS A 259 -19.85 13.90 -25.37
C LYS A 259 -18.67 13.53 -26.28
N LEU A 260 -17.61 12.93 -25.72
CA LEU A 260 -16.47 12.39 -26.49
C LEU A 260 -16.88 11.23 -27.42
N LEU A 261 -17.72 10.30 -26.95
CA LEU A 261 -18.20 9.15 -27.74
C LEU A 261 -19.11 9.57 -28.91
N ARG A 262 -19.95 10.59 -28.71
CA ARG A 262 -20.76 11.16 -29.81
C ARG A 262 -19.88 11.81 -30.87
N HIS A 263 -18.87 12.56 -30.46
CA HIS A 263 -17.87 13.12 -31.37
C HIS A 263 -17.12 12.03 -32.17
N THR A 264 -16.66 10.95 -31.52
CA THR A 264 -15.99 9.87 -32.27
C THR A 264 -16.94 9.15 -33.22
N ALA A 265 -18.21 8.98 -32.87
CA ALA A 265 -19.22 8.45 -33.78
C ALA A 265 -19.48 9.39 -34.99
N ALA A 266 -19.55 10.70 -34.79
CA ALA A 266 -19.69 11.68 -35.87
C ALA A 266 -18.49 11.66 -36.84
N VAL A 267 -17.26 11.65 -36.30
CA VAL A 267 -16.03 11.58 -37.12
C VAL A 267 -15.94 10.27 -37.91
N LEU A 268 -16.33 9.14 -37.32
CA LEU A 268 -16.38 7.85 -38.04
C LEU A 268 -17.47 7.82 -39.14
N ALA A 269 -18.60 8.47 -38.91
CA ALA A 269 -19.65 8.62 -39.92
C ALA A 269 -19.14 9.43 -41.12
N GLU A 270 -18.56 10.62 -40.90
CA GLU A 270 -17.98 11.44 -41.97
C GLU A 270 -16.86 10.72 -42.73
N GLN A 271 -15.95 10.04 -42.02
CA GLN A 271 -14.90 9.23 -42.66
C GLN A 271 -15.48 8.14 -43.58
N SER A 272 -16.60 7.52 -43.22
CA SER A 272 -17.27 6.53 -44.08
C SER A 272 -18.02 7.15 -45.28
N VAL A 273 -18.56 8.36 -45.14
CA VAL A 273 -19.14 9.14 -46.26
C VAL A 273 -18.04 9.56 -47.25
N HIS A 274 -16.87 9.95 -46.76
CA HIS A 274 -15.71 10.24 -47.60
C HIS A 274 -15.17 8.98 -48.30
N ALA A 275 -15.02 7.87 -47.58
CA ALA A 275 -14.53 6.60 -48.16
C ALA A 275 -15.46 6.08 -49.28
N SER A 276 -16.78 6.07 -49.04
CA SER A 276 -17.76 5.66 -50.05
C SER A 276 -17.80 6.61 -51.26
N ARG A 277 -17.63 7.92 -51.06
CA ARG A 277 -17.55 8.90 -52.16
C ARG A 277 -16.28 8.76 -53.01
N SER A 278 -15.17 8.28 -52.45
CA SER A 278 -13.94 8.02 -53.20
C SER A 278 -14.09 6.90 -54.23
N VAL A 279 -14.88 5.87 -53.93
CA VAL A 279 -15.05 4.68 -54.79
C VAL A 279 -15.91 4.98 -56.03
N VAL A 280 -16.83 5.95 -55.96
CA VAL A 280 -17.72 6.28 -57.08
C VAL A 280 -16.97 6.92 -58.25
N ASN A 281 -15.93 7.72 -57.98
CA ASN A 281 -15.16 8.40 -59.03
C ASN A 281 -14.28 7.45 -59.88
N ASP A 282 -13.96 6.26 -59.38
CA ASP A 282 -12.97 5.34 -59.99
C ASP A 282 -13.61 4.29 -60.93
N SER A 283 -14.83 4.55 -61.40
CA SER A 283 -15.70 3.55 -62.07
C SER A 283 -16.09 3.87 -63.52
N HIS A 284 -15.49 4.91 -64.13
CA HIS A 284 -15.85 5.37 -65.48
C HIS A 284 -14.64 5.82 -66.34
N ALA A 285 -13.64 4.96 -66.54
CA ALA A 285 -12.46 5.29 -67.37
C ALA A 285 -11.75 4.13 -68.12
N GLU A 286 -12.47 3.24 -68.83
CA GLU A 286 -11.86 2.44 -69.91
C GLU A 286 -12.80 2.25 -71.12
N THR A 287 -12.50 2.93 -72.24
CA THR A 287 -12.36 2.30 -73.58
C THR A 287 -12.01 3.34 -74.67
N HIS A 288 -11.03 2.99 -75.51
CA HIS A 288 -10.72 3.54 -76.85
C HIS A 288 -10.45 5.06 -77.04
N GLY A 289 -9.19 5.38 -77.35
CA GLY A 289 -8.82 5.54 -78.77
C GLY A 289 -8.37 6.92 -79.27
N GLU A 290 -7.08 6.99 -79.60
CA GLU A 290 -6.45 7.82 -80.67
C GLU A 290 -6.41 9.36 -80.53
N ASP A 291 -5.18 9.84 -80.30
CA ASP A 291 -4.48 11.04 -80.81
C ASP A 291 -4.93 12.49 -80.51
N GLU A 292 -3.94 13.21 -79.96
CA GLU A 292 -3.62 14.64 -80.13
C GLU A 292 -4.70 15.72 -79.90
N THR A 293 -4.77 16.24 -78.67
CA THR A 293 -4.64 17.70 -78.46
C THR A 293 -4.06 18.01 -77.08
N SER A 294 -3.33 19.13 -76.95
CA SER A 294 -2.45 19.42 -75.80
C SER A 294 -3.06 20.39 -74.77
N MET A 295 -2.50 20.35 -73.55
CA MET A 295 -2.78 21.17 -72.35
C MET A 295 -4.08 20.82 -71.59
N MET A 296 -4.13 20.88 -70.25
CA MET A 296 -3.18 21.52 -69.32
C MET A 296 -3.12 20.83 -67.93
N TYR A 297 -1.90 20.70 -67.39
CA TYR A 297 -1.56 20.52 -65.97
C TYR A 297 -1.91 19.18 -65.26
N SER A 298 -0.97 18.24 -65.32
CA SER A 298 -0.69 17.26 -64.24
C SER A 298 0.84 17.07 -64.16
N PRO A 299 1.49 17.09 -62.99
CA PRO A 299 2.95 16.92 -62.89
C PRO A 299 3.42 15.48 -63.17
N ASP A 300 4.42 15.34 -64.05
CA ASP A 300 5.16 14.10 -64.30
C ASP A 300 6.41 14.00 -63.40
N ASP A 301 6.72 12.82 -62.87
CA ASP A 301 8.09 12.47 -62.45
C ASP A 301 8.33 10.94 -62.29
N PHE A 302 7.86 10.13 -63.24
CA PHE A 302 8.09 8.66 -63.23
C PHE A 302 8.58 8.04 -64.55
N ASP A 303 8.83 8.84 -65.58
CA ASP A 303 9.17 8.34 -66.93
C ASP A 303 10.64 7.91 -67.09
N GLY A 304 11.51 8.23 -66.12
CA GLY A 304 12.95 7.94 -66.14
C GLY A 304 13.32 6.45 -66.19
N ILE A 305 12.38 5.54 -65.91
CA ILE A 305 12.59 4.08 -65.96
C ILE A 305 12.59 3.56 -67.40
N HIS A 306 11.82 4.18 -68.31
CA HIS A 306 11.59 3.61 -69.65
C HIS A 306 12.77 3.84 -70.63
N ASP A 307 13.61 4.84 -70.37
CA ASP A 307 14.78 5.15 -71.21
C ASP A 307 16.03 4.32 -70.84
N ILE A 308 16.18 3.93 -69.56
CA ILE A 308 17.30 3.09 -69.08
C ILE A 308 17.33 1.73 -69.81
N LEU A 309 16.18 1.21 -70.25
CA LEU A 309 16.08 -0.06 -70.96
C LEU A 309 16.51 -0.01 -72.43
N ARG A 310 16.69 1.18 -73.03
CA ARG A 310 17.12 1.36 -74.43
C ARG A 310 18.49 2.03 -74.51
N GLY A 311 19.51 1.32 -74.02
CA GLY A 311 20.89 1.79 -73.92
C GLY A 311 21.45 2.44 -75.20
N ALA A 312 21.48 3.76 -75.21
CA ALA A 312 22.13 4.62 -76.21
C ALA A 312 22.90 5.74 -75.47
N PRO A 313 24.15 6.07 -75.87
CA PRO A 313 24.98 7.02 -75.12
C PRO A 313 24.66 8.48 -75.48
N ALA A 314 24.25 9.27 -74.48
CA ALA A 314 24.02 10.72 -74.57
C ALA A 314 24.83 11.46 -73.48
N PRO A 315 25.14 12.77 -73.63
CA PRO A 315 26.38 13.32 -73.10
C PRO A 315 26.34 13.78 -71.64
N ALA A 316 27.51 13.77 -70.99
CA ALA A 316 27.72 14.40 -69.70
C ALA A 316 27.66 15.94 -69.79
N THR A 317 26.62 16.56 -69.24
CA THR A 317 26.60 17.93 -68.69
C THR A 317 25.30 18.14 -67.89
N ILE A 318 25.29 19.09 -66.93
CA ILE A 318 24.13 19.42 -66.04
C ILE A 318 23.96 18.47 -64.83
N ASN A 319 25.06 17.99 -64.23
CA ASN A 319 25.05 17.29 -62.93
C ASN A 319 25.00 18.29 -61.74
N GLY A 320 23.94 19.08 -61.62
CA GLY A 320 23.81 20.11 -60.57
C GLY A 320 22.48 20.12 -59.83
N TRP A 321 21.37 20.20 -60.56
CA TRP A 321 20.07 20.58 -59.97
C TRP A 321 19.17 19.37 -59.66
N ARG A 322 18.97 18.44 -60.62
CA ARG A 322 18.21 17.19 -60.39
C ARG A 322 18.80 16.29 -59.29
N SER A 323 20.10 16.40 -59.00
CA SER A 323 20.74 15.63 -57.92
C SER A 323 20.16 16.00 -56.57
N ASN A 324 20.02 17.31 -56.27
CA ASN A 324 19.49 17.76 -54.98
C ASN A 324 18.01 17.39 -54.81
N GLU A 325 17.24 17.37 -55.89
CA GLU A 325 15.80 17.08 -55.84
C GLU A 325 15.52 15.57 -55.70
N SER A 326 16.22 14.74 -56.47
CA SER A 326 16.21 13.27 -56.29
C SER A 326 16.73 12.87 -54.91
N GLN A 327 17.79 13.53 -54.42
CA GLN A 327 18.37 13.23 -53.12
C GLN A 327 17.47 13.71 -51.98
N LYS A 328 16.82 14.87 -52.09
CA LYS A 328 15.81 15.33 -51.12
C LYS A 328 14.59 14.39 -51.04
N MET A 329 14.10 13.89 -52.18
CA MET A 329 13.05 12.85 -52.20
C MET A 329 13.51 11.55 -51.53
N GLN A 330 14.80 11.21 -51.67
CA GLN A 330 15.39 10.03 -51.03
C GLN A 330 15.61 10.23 -49.53
N ASP A 331 16.08 11.41 -49.09
CA ASP A 331 16.18 11.82 -47.69
C ASP A 331 14.80 11.82 -47.01
N GLU A 332 13.75 12.27 -47.71
CA GLU A 332 12.36 12.24 -47.22
C GLU A 332 11.81 10.81 -47.13
N HIS A 333 12.14 9.92 -48.07
CA HIS A 333 11.79 8.50 -47.99
C HIS A 333 12.53 7.80 -46.84
N GLU A 334 13.82 8.07 -46.63
CA GLU A 334 14.59 7.52 -45.51
C GLU A 334 14.06 8.00 -44.15
N GLN A 335 13.66 9.28 -44.05
CA GLN A 335 12.97 9.82 -42.86
C GLN A 335 11.62 9.13 -42.61
N GLN A 336 10.82 8.87 -43.65
CA GLN A 336 9.55 8.14 -43.51
C GLN A 336 9.80 6.70 -43.05
N MET A 337 10.79 6.00 -43.63
CA MET A 337 11.14 4.64 -43.24
C MET A 337 11.66 4.56 -41.80
N ALA A 338 12.50 5.51 -41.37
CA ALA A 338 12.94 5.62 -39.97
C ALA A 338 11.77 5.90 -39.01
N SER A 339 10.81 6.75 -39.40
CA SER A 339 9.58 7.01 -38.61
C SER A 339 8.72 5.75 -38.46
N VAL A 340 8.58 4.94 -39.52
CA VAL A 340 7.87 3.66 -39.48
C VAL A 340 8.60 2.64 -38.61
N GLN A 341 9.93 2.52 -38.74
CA GLN A 341 10.76 1.62 -37.91
C GLN A 341 10.67 1.97 -36.42
N SER A 342 10.73 3.26 -36.06
CA SER A 342 10.58 3.73 -34.67
C SER A 342 9.17 3.50 -34.13
N ARG A 343 8.13 3.69 -34.96
CA ARG A 343 6.74 3.41 -34.57
C ARG A 343 6.49 1.91 -34.34
N LEU A 344 7.09 1.03 -35.14
CA LEU A 344 6.98 -0.42 -34.97
C LEU A 344 7.74 -0.93 -33.74
N GLU A 345 8.88 -0.32 -33.42
CA GLU A 345 9.62 -0.57 -32.17
C GLU A 345 8.79 -0.15 -30.96
N HIS A 346 8.23 1.07 -30.96
CA HIS A 346 7.34 1.52 -29.89
C HIS A 346 6.08 0.63 -29.72
N LEU A 347 5.53 0.09 -30.81
CA LEU A 347 4.43 -0.88 -30.74
C LEU A 347 4.87 -2.25 -30.20
N ASN A 348 6.08 -2.71 -30.53
CA ASN A 348 6.68 -3.91 -29.94
C ASN A 348 6.91 -3.70 -28.43
N ASP A 349 7.44 -2.55 -27.99
CA ASP A 349 7.63 -2.21 -26.58
C ASP A 349 6.29 -2.19 -25.80
N GLN A 350 5.26 -1.58 -26.40
CA GLN A 350 3.90 -1.57 -25.81
C GLN A 350 3.34 -2.99 -25.69
N LEU A 351 3.51 -3.85 -26.70
CA LEU A 351 3.07 -5.25 -26.63
C LEU A 351 3.89 -6.02 -25.59
N ARG A 352 5.22 -5.91 -25.57
CA ARG A 352 6.10 -6.48 -24.53
C ARG A 352 5.66 -6.08 -23.12
N TYR A 353 5.28 -4.81 -22.91
CA TYR A 353 4.74 -4.33 -21.64
C TYR A 353 3.42 -5.02 -21.27
N VAL A 354 2.45 -5.07 -22.19
CA VAL A 354 1.13 -5.67 -21.98
C VAL A 354 1.22 -7.18 -21.74
N ILE A 355 2.07 -7.89 -22.50
CA ILE A 355 2.37 -9.31 -22.28
C ILE A 355 3.00 -9.47 -20.88
N GLY A 356 3.97 -8.63 -20.52
CA GLY A 356 4.61 -8.68 -19.20
C GLY A 356 3.63 -8.39 -18.05
N GLU A 357 2.62 -7.56 -18.27
CA GLU A 357 1.53 -7.35 -17.31
C GLU A 357 0.61 -8.57 -17.22
N ALA A 358 0.24 -9.17 -18.36
CA ALA A 358 -0.52 -10.42 -18.40
C ALA A 358 0.20 -11.56 -17.66
N SER A 359 1.50 -11.77 -17.92
CA SER A 359 2.33 -12.79 -17.25
C SER A 359 2.38 -12.59 -15.72
N ARG A 360 2.50 -11.35 -15.27
CA ARG A 360 2.43 -10.99 -13.83
C ARG A 360 1.10 -11.41 -13.18
N THR A 361 -0.02 -11.47 -13.90
CA THR A 361 -1.32 -11.88 -13.32
C THR A 361 -1.45 -13.39 -13.02
N HIS A 362 -0.61 -14.25 -13.60
CA HIS A 362 -0.57 -15.69 -13.29
C HIS A 362 0.78 -16.17 -12.71
N GLY A 363 1.70 -15.24 -12.44
CA GLY A 363 2.97 -15.50 -11.75
C GLY A 363 4.13 -15.93 -12.65
N ALA A 364 4.02 -15.73 -13.97
CA ALA A 364 5.09 -16.03 -14.91
C ALA A 364 6.05 -14.83 -15.12
N THR A 365 7.34 -15.12 -15.24
CA THR A 365 8.37 -14.16 -15.65
C THR A 365 8.67 -14.32 -17.14
N LEU A 366 8.55 -13.25 -17.92
CA LEU A 366 8.97 -13.26 -19.32
C LEU A 366 10.49 -13.40 -19.47
N SER A 367 10.91 -14.09 -20.52
CA SER A 367 12.30 -14.11 -20.98
C SER A 367 12.74 -12.73 -21.49
N LEU A 368 14.00 -12.38 -21.24
CA LEU A 368 14.64 -11.23 -21.90
C LEU A 368 14.79 -11.50 -23.40
N GLU A 369 14.50 -10.47 -24.21
CA GLU A 369 14.66 -10.49 -25.66
C GLU A 369 16.13 -10.26 -26.04
N GLN A 370 16.58 -10.88 -27.13
CA GLN A 370 17.93 -10.67 -27.65
C GLN A 370 18.03 -9.30 -28.33
N GLU A 371 19.10 -8.55 -28.05
CA GLU A 371 19.39 -7.29 -28.74
C GLU A 371 19.57 -7.53 -30.25
N LEU A 372 18.97 -6.65 -31.07
CA LEU A 372 19.10 -6.67 -32.52
C LEU A 372 20.33 -5.84 -32.90
N HIS A 373 21.24 -6.39 -33.71
CA HIS A 373 22.54 -5.77 -33.96
C HIS A 373 22.51 -4.96 -35.26
N ASP A 374 21.95 -3.74 -35.20
CA ASP A 374 21.65 -2.83 -36.32
C ASP A 374 22.86 -2.30 -37.13
N ALA A 375 24.04 -2.95 -37.05
CA ALA A 375 25.33 -2.40 -37.44
C ALA A 375 25.50 -2.08 -38.95
N ASP A 376 25.07 -2.98 -39.85
CA ASP A 376 25.39 -2.90 -41.29
C ASP A 376 24.20 -3.19 -42.24
N GLU A 377 22.99 -3.47 -41.72
CA GLU A 377 21.90 -3.99 -42.55
C GLU A 377 21.07 -2.93 -43.30
N GLN A 378 20.50 -3.30 -44.45
CA GLN A 378 19.62 -2.43 -45.23
C GLN A 378 18.32 -2.07 -44.48
N PRO A 379 17.75 -0.87 -44.67
CA PRO A 379 16.57 -0.42 -43.92
C PRO A 379 15.33 -1.30 -44.13
N VAL A 380 15.21 -1.96 -45.29
CA VAL A 380 14.13 -2.93 -45.56
C VAL A 380 14.28 -4.20 -44.72
N VAL A 381 15.52 -4.67 -44.48
CA VAL A 381 15.78 -5.87 -43.67
C VAL A 381 15.47 -5.59 -42.19
N ARG A 382 15.93 -4.43 -41.68
CA ARG A 382 15.59 -3.97 -40.31
C ARG A 382 14.09 -3.77 -40.12
N LEU A 383 13.37 -3.28 -41.15
CA LEU A 383 11.92 -3.16 -41.11
C LEU A 383 11.25 -4.53 -41.00
N ASN A 384 11.67 -5.50 -41.81
CA ASN A 384 11.14 -6.87 -41.77
C ASN A 384 11.40 -7.52 -40.40
N GLN A 385 12.62 -7.45 -39.85
CA GLN A 385 12.91 -7.99 -38.51
C GLN A 385 12.05 -7.35 -37.40
N ARG A 386 11.70 -6.07 -37.53
CA ARG A 386 10.79 -5.36 -36.60
C ARG A 386 9.32 -5.77 -36.78
N LEU A 387 8.94 -6.31 -37.95
CA LEU A 387 7.65 -6.93 -38.22
C LEU A 387 7.60 -8.40 -37.78
N ASP A 388 8.66 -9.18 -38.01
CA ASP A 388 8.79 -10.57 -37.54
C ASP A 388 8.66 -10.62 -36.00
N ARG A 389 9.34 -9.70 -35.30
CA ARG A 389 9.18 -9.48 -33.85
C ARG A 389 7.76 -9.12 -33.43
N LEU A 390 7.03 -8.38 -34.28
CA LEU A 390 5.65 -8.00 -34.01
C LEU A 390 4.71 -9.21 -34.11
N GLU A 391 4.95 -10.09 -35.09
CA GLU A 391 4.23 -11.36 -35.24
C GLU A 391 4.52 -12.31 -34.07
N ASP A 392 5.79 -12.47 -33.68
CA ASP A 392 6.19 -13.23 -32.47
C ASP A 392 5.54 -12.66 -31.19
N ASN A 393 5.53 -11.34 -31.01
CA ASN A 393 4.90 -10.69 -29.87
C ASN A 393 3.37 -10.87 -29.85
N VAL A 394 2.71 -10.81 -31.01
CA VAL A 394 1.26 -11.06 -31.13
C VAL A 394 0.93 -12.54 -30.83
N HIS A 395 1.76 -13.49 -31.28
CA HIS A 395 1.61 -14.90 -30.94
C HIS A 395 1.81 -15.17 -29.45
N LEU A 396 2.84 -14.57 -28.84
CA LEU A 396 3.08 -14.67 -27.39
C LEU A 396 1.93 -14.03 -26.58
N LEU A 397 1.35 -12.93 -27.07
CA LEU A 397 0.19 -12.30 -26.43
C LEU A 397 -1.06 -13.19 -26.46
N ASP A 398 -1.36 -13.89 -27.56
CA ASP A 398 -2.47 -14.85 -27.56
C ASP A 398 -2.19 -16.07 -26.66
N GLN A 399 -0.97 -16.60 -26.68
CA GLN A 399 -0.55 -17.67 -25.76
C GLN A 399 -0.76 -17.26 -24.29
N GLU A 400 -0.31 -16.06 -23.91
CA GLU A 400 -0.49 -15.54 -22.55
C GLU A 400 -1.96 -15.23 -22.25
N GLN A 401 -2.73 -14.73 -23.21
CA GLN A 401 -4.18 -14.55 -23.03
C GLN A 401 -4.90 -15.89 -22.84
N GLN A 402 -4.46 -16.98 -23.49
CA GLN A 402 -4.95 -18.34 -23.24
C GLN A 402 -4.49 -18.87 -21.87
N ALA A 403 -3.23 -18.62 -21.47
CA ALA A 403 -2.70 -18.98 -20.15
C ALA A 403 -3.51 -18.31 -19.03
N VAL A 404 -3.73 -17.00 -19.11
CA VAL A 404 -4.54 -16.21 -18.17
C VAL A 404 -5.98 -16.72 -18.10
N LYS A 405 -6.65 -16.99 -19.23
CA LYS A 405 -7.99 -17.63 -19.23
C LYS A 405 -7.98 -18.97 -18.49
N SER A 406 -6.95 -19.80 -18.69
CA SER A 406 -6.83 -21.10 -18.02
C SER A 406 -6.55 -20.96 -16.51
N HIS A 407 -5.80 -19.92 -16.11
CA HIS A 407 -5.54 -19.59 -14.71
C HIS A 407 -6.83 -19.16 -13.99
N TYR A 408 -7.60 -18.24 -14.59
CA TYR A 408 -8.90 -17.83 -14.04
C TYR A 408 -9.90 -18.99 -13.96
N ALA A 409 -9.93 -19.90 -14.94
CA ALA A 409 -10.76 -21.10 -14.87
C ALA A 409 -10.36 -22.01 -13.68
N ARG A 410 -9.07 -22.31 -13.51
CA ARG A 410 -8.56 -23.09 -12.37
C ARG A 410 -8.81 -22.41 -11.02
N LEU A 411 -8.73 -21.09 -10.96
CA LEU A 411 -9.03 -20.32 -9.76
C LEU A 411 -10.52 -20.37 -9.43
N GLN A 412 -11.39 -20.22 -10.43
CA GLN A 412 -12.84 -20.38 -10.27
C GLN A 412 -13.21 -21.81 -9.84
N ASP A 413 -12.60 -22.84 -10.44
CA ASP A 413 -12.78 -24.23 -10.04
C ASP A 413 -12.32 -24.48 -8.60
N SER A 414 -11.17 -23.93 -8.17
CA SER A 414 -10.71 -24.09 -6.78
C SER A 414 -11.57 -23.33 -5.77
N VAL A 415 -12.14 -22.17 -6.13
CA VAL A 415 -13.16 -21.46 -5.34
C VAL A 415 -14.46 -22.28 -5.24
N HIS A 416 -14.90 -22.93 -6.32
CA HIS A 416 -16.06 -23.83 -6.29
C HIS A 416 -15.79 -25.09 -5.46
N MET A 417 -14.61 -25.72 -5.60
CA MET A 417 -14.23 -26.89 -4.80
C MET A 417 -14.12 -26.56 -3.31
N THR A 418 -13.56 -25.40 -2.94
CA THR A 418 -13.50 -24.97 -1.53
C THR A 418 -14.87 -24.58 -0.98
N ARG A 419 -15.72 -23.87 -1.75
CA ARG A 419 -17.12 -23.61 -1.39
C ARG A 419 -17.89 -24.91 -1.12
N ASN A 420 -17.77 -25.89 -2.03
CA ASN A 420 -18.45 -27.18 -1.92
C ASN A 420 -17.89 -28.04 -0.78
N ALA A 421 -16.59 -27.98 -0.51
CA ALA A 421 -15.97 -28.67 0.63
C ALA A 421 -16.45 -28.09 1.97
N VAL A 422 -16.54 -26.75 2.08
CA VAL A 422 -17.13 -26.07 3.25
C VAL A 422 -18.61 -26.43 3.41
N GLU A 423 -19.38 -26.47 2.30
CA GLU A 423 -20.78 -26.89 2.30
C GLU A 423 -20.94 -28.36 2.76
N ALA A 424 -20.06 -29.27 2.35
CA ALA A 424 -20.06 -30.65 2.83
C ALA A 424 -19.65 -30.79 4.31
N GLN A 425 -18.69 -29.98 4.81
CA GLN A 425 -18.36 -29.96 6.24
C GLN A 425 -19.52 -29.42 7.08
N LEU A 426 -20.20 -28.37 6.62
CA LEU A 426 -21.35 -27.79 7.30
C LEU A 426 -22.58 -28.71 7.26
N GLU A 427 -22.78 -29.50 6.19
CA GLU A 427 -23.76 -30.60 6.21
C GLU A 427 -23.41 -31.62 7.32
N GLY A 428 -22.14 -32.02 7.43
CA GLY A 428 -21.65 -32.90 8.49
C GLY A 428 -21.87 -32.35 9.91
N VAL A 429 -21.74 -31.03 10.09
CA VAL A 429 -22.06 -30.33 11.35
C VAL A 429 -23.57 -30.29 11.58
N ASN A 430 -24.37 -29.99 10.56
CA ASN A 430 -25.83 -29.92 10.65
C ASN A 430 -26.47 -31.27 10.98
N ASN A 431 -25.97 -32.35 10.38
CA ASN A 431 -26.39 -33.72 10.68
C ASN A 431 -26.02 -34.10 12.14
N ARG A 432 -24.87 -33.64 12.66
CA ARG A 432 -24.51 -33.82 14.08
C ARG A 432 -25.40 -32.99 15.01
N LEU A 433 -25.66 -31.72 14.70
CA LEU A 433 -26.55 -30.85 15.47
C LEU A 433 -27.99 -31.40 15.51
N HIS A 434 -28.52 -31.82 14.36
CA HIS A 434 -29.82 -32.47 14.26
C HIS A 434 -29.89 -33.72 15.15
N ASN A 435 -28.87 -34.59 15.10
CA ASN A 435 -28.80 -35.76 15.98
C ASN A 435 -28.74 -35.38 17.47
N THR A 436 -27.96 -34.37 17.87
CA THR A 436 -27.93 -33.93 19.27
C THR A 436 -29.26 -33.33 19.74
N LEU A 437 -29.95 -32.59 18.88
CA LEU A 437 -31.32 -32.10 19.13
C LEU A 437 -32.31 -33.27 19.27
N LEU A 438 -32.21 -34.27 18.40
CA LEU A 438 -33.05 -35.49 18.45
C LEU A 438 -32.78 -36.37 19.70
N LEU A 439 -31.66 -36.14 20.40
CA LEU A 439 -31.34 -36.74 21.70
C LEU A 439 -31.80 -35.88 22.89
N CYS A 440 -31.97 -34.56 22.72
CA CYS A 440 -32.36 -33.64 23.80
C CYS A 440 -33.85 -33.28 23.80
N ALA A 441 -34.53 -33.34 22.65
CA ALA A 441 -35.91 -32.90 22.50
C ALA A 441 -36.94 -33.95 22.94
N ASP A 442 -37.92 -33.49 23.73
CA ASP A 442 -39.09 -34.27 24.12
C ASP A 442 -39.97 -34.67 22.93
N ILE A 443 -40.80 -35.71 23.12
CA ILE A 443 -41.50 -36.39 22.02
C ILE A 443 -42.35 -35.44 21.16
N GLN A 444 -42.99 -34.44 21.77
CA GLN A 444 -43.80 -33.43 21.10
C GLN A 444 -42.98 -32.45 20.24
N ASP A 445 -41.77 -32.07 20.65
CA ASP A 445 -40.93 -31.11 19.92
C ASP A 445 -40.33 -31.74 18.64
N ARG A 446 -40.05 -33.05 18.67
CA ARG A 446 -39.44 -33.81 17.56
C ARG A 446 -40.20 -33.67 16.24
N GLU A 447 -41.51 -33.51 16.28
CA GLU A 447 -42.38 -33.40 15.09
C GLU A 447 -42.40 -31.99 14.49
N SER A 448 -41.82 -31.00 15.18
CA SER A 448 -41.60 -29.63 14.67
C SER A 448 -40.23 -29.41 14.02
N MET A 449 -39.29 -30.35 14.20
CA MET A 449 -37.90 -30.20 13.79
C MET A 449 -37.73 -30.37 12.28
N ARG A 450 -37.26 -29.31 11.62
CA ARG A 450 -36.90 -29.32 10.19
C ARG A 450 -35.73 -30.26 9.92
N GLU A 451 -35.76 -30.97 8.79
CA GLU A 451 -34.62 -31.77 8.32
C GLU A 451 -33.45 -30.86 7.86
N PRO A 452 -32.18 -31.30 8.05
CA PRO A 452 -31.01 -30.54 7.62
C PRO A 452 -30.91 -30.45 6.08
N PRO A 453 -30.56 -29.27 5.51
CA PRO A 453 -30.44 -29.12 4.07
C PRO A 453 -29.17 -29.80 3.52
N GLN A 454 -29.35 -30.65 2.50
CA GLN A 454 -28.28 -31.34 1.77
C GLN A 454 -27.39 -30.36 0.99
N ALA A 455 -26.12 -30.70 0.83
CA ALA A 455 -25.20 -29.96 -0.03
C ALA A 455 -25.66 -30.00 -1.50
N THR A 456 -25.92 -28.83 -2.07
CA THR A 456 -26.35 -28.63 -3.47
C THR A 456 -25.28 -27.93 -4.31
N GLY A 457 -24.16 -27.50 -3.70
CA GLY A 457 -23.10 -26.71 -4.32
C GLY A 457 -23.50 -25.27 -4.64
N HIS A 458 -24.71 -24.86 -4.23
CA HIS A 458 -25.22 -23.51 -4.46
C HIS A 458 -24.76 -22.53 -3.36
N GLY A 459 -24.21 -23.04 -2.25
CA GLY A 459 -23.59 -22.27 -1.18
C GLY A 459 -24.12 -22.61 0.20
N TYR A 460 -23.21 -22.61 1.17
CA TYR A 460 -23.44 -22.88 2.59
C TYR A 460 -24.44 -21.94 3.32
N GLN A 461 -24.99 -20.91 2.65
CA GLN A 461 -25.92 -19.96 3.30
C GLN A 461 -27.17 -20.65 3.88
N GLN A 462 -27.74 -21.63 3.17
CA GLN A 462 -28.90 -22.40 3.66
C GLN A 462 -28.55 -23.24 4.89
N GLN A 463 -27.32 -23.75 4.94
CA GLN A 463 -26.80 -24.53 6.06
C GLN A 463 -26.50 -23.65 7.27
N LEU A 464 -25.94 -22.45 7.08
CA LEU A 464 -25.75 -21.47 8.15
C LEU A 464 -27.09 -21.00 8.74
N GLN A 465 -28.12 -20.80 7.91
CA GLN A 465 -29.47 -20.51 8.41
C GLN A 465 -29.99 -21.66 9.28
N TYR A 466 -29.84 -22.91 8.84
CA TYR A 466 -30.21 -24.08 9.64
C TYR A 466 -29.43 -24.15 10.97
N ILE A 467 -28.14 -23.79 11.01
CA ILE A 467 -27.38 -23.67 12.27
C ILE A 467 -28.00 -22.57 13.16
N SER A 468 -28.34 -21.41 12.61
CA SER A 468 -28.96 -20.33 13.38
C SER A 468 -30.30 -20.74 13.99
N ASP A 469 -31.18 -21.34 13.19
CA ASP A 469 -32.52 -21.78 13.60
C ASP A 469 -32.43 -22.89 14.67
N SER A 470 -31.53 -23.86 14.47
CA SER A 470 -31.32 -24.97 15.41
C SER A 470 -30.64 -24.54 16.72
N LEU A 471 -29.65 -23.63 16.68
CA LEU A 471 -29.05 -23.06 17.89
C LEU A 471 -30.06 -22.22 18.70
N GLN A 472 -30.92 -21.44 18.04
CA GLN A 472 -31.99 -20.71 18.72
C GLN A 472 -32.98 -21.67 19.41
N THR A 473 -33.28 -22.82 18.78
CA THR A 473 -34.11 -23.88 19.35
C THR A 473 -33.46 -24.52 20.59
N ILE A 474 -32.15 -24.84 20.52
CA ILE A 474 -31.36 -25.32 21.67
C ILE A 474 -31.37 -24.28 22.81
N GLU A 475 -31.20 -22.99 22.51
CA GLU A 475 -31.23 -21.95 23.55
C GLU A 475 -32.60 -21.85 24.23
N GLN A 476 -33.69 -22.02 23.47
CA GLN A 476 -35.04 -22.05 24.02
C GLN A 476 -35.25 -23.26 24.96
N GLN A 477 -34.85 -24.46 24.55
CA GLN A 477 -34.96 -25.68 25.37
C GLN A 477 -34.07 -25.60 26.63
N LEU A 478 -32.85 -25.08 26.53
CA LEU A 478 -31.98 -24.84 27.70
C LEU A 478 -32.56 -23.81 28.68
N ARG A 479 -33.30 -22.80 28.19
CA ARG A 479 -34.04 -21.85 29.05
C ARG A 479 -35.23 -22.53 29.73
N GLN A 480 -35.97 -23.40 29.03
CA GLN A 480 -37.09 -24.17 29.58
C GLN A 480 -36.62 -25.13 30.69
N HIS A 481 -35.64 -25.99 30.42
CA HIS A 481 -35.07 -26.89 31.43
C HIS A 481 -34.45 -26.16 32.62
N ARG A 482 -33.91 -24.94 32.42
CA ARG A 482 -33.47 -24.10 33.54
C ARG A 482 -34.64 -23.68 34.43
N THR A 483 -35.76 -23.22 33.85
CA THR A 483 -36.95 -22.89 34.64
C THR A 483 -37.55 -24.11 35.34
N GLU A 484 -37.49 -25.30 34.73
CA GLU A 484 -37.90 -26.55 35.37
C GLU A 484 -37.02 -26.92 36.58
N LEU A 485 -35.68 -26.78 36.45
CA LEU A 485 -34.74 -27.02 37.55
C LEU A 485 -34.88 -26.00 38.68
N ASP A 486 -35.14 -24.73 38.37
CA ASP A 486 -35.35 -23.69 39.38
C ASP A 486 -36.74 -23.88 40.07
N ASN A 487 -37.79 -24.24 39.34
CA ASN A 487 -39.08 -24.67 39.93
C ASN A 487 -38.94 -25.92 40.84
N ALA A 488 -38.12 -26.90 40.42
CA ALA A 488 -37.86 -28.12 41.20
C ALA A 488 -37.06 -27.83 42.48
N ARG A 489 -36.20 -26.80 42.47
CA ARG A 489 -35.52 -26.28 43.66
C ARG A 489 -36.49 -25.61 44.61
N GLU A 490 -37.37 -24.73 44.13
CA GLU A 490 -38.39 -24.09 44.98
C GLU A 490 -39.29 -25.15 45.65
N ALA A 491 -39.73 -26.18 44.91
CA ALA A 491 -40.47 -27.31 45.46
C ALA A 491 -39.66 -28.14 46.48
N SER A 492 -38.35 -28.27 46.29
CA SER A 492 -37.45 -28.95 47.25
C SER A 492 -37.21 -28.11 48.51
N ASP A 493 -37.12 -26.80 48.39
CA ASP A 493 -36.98 -25.88 49.52
C ASP A 493 -38.27 -25.83 50.35
N ASP A 494 -39.44 -25.81 49.71
CA ASP A 494 -40.74 -25.89 50.39
C ASP A 494 -40.99 -27.25 51.04
N ALA A 495 -40.59 -28.36 50.40
CA ALA A 495 -40.57 -29.67 51.05
C ALA A 495 -39.63 -29.69 52.27
N SER A 496 -38.48 -29.03 52.19
CA SER A 496 -37.53 -28.92 53.32
C SER A 496 -38.11 -28.10 54.47
N ARG A 497 -38.73 -26.95 54.17
CA ARG A 497 -39.45 -26.13 55.15
C ARG A 497 -40.56 -26.92 55.86
N ALA A 498 -41.33 -27.71 55.10
CA ALA A 498 -42.38 -28.57 55.67
C ALA A 498 -41.83 -29.67 56.59
N ILE A 499 -40.63 -30.20 56.30
CA ILE A 499 -39.91 -31.14 57.16
C ILE A 499 -39.41 -30.43 58.44
N ASP A 500 -38.83 -29.23 58.34
CA ASP A 500 -38.38 -28.46 59.50
C ASP A 500 -39.55 -28.09 60.42
N GLU A 501 -40.69 -27.65 59.88
CA GLU A 501 -41.89 -27.43 60.69
C GLU A 501 -42.37 -28.73 61.38
N ALA A 502 -42.27 -29.88 60.70
CA ALA A 502 -42.60 -31.18 61.30
C ALA A 502 -41.63 -31.55 62.43
N GLN A 503 -40.34 -31.24 62.31
CA GLN A 503 -39.34 -31.44 63.37
C GLN A 503 -39.56 -30.51 64.57
N VAL A 504 -39.94 -29.24 64.34
CA VAL A 504 -40.34 -28.32 65.41
C VAL A 504 -41.59 -28.83 66.14
N ARG A 505 -42.55 -29.40 65.40
CA ARG A 505 -43.73 -30.05 66.00
C ARG A 505 -43.33 -31.27 66.84
N THR A 506 -42.53 -32.21 66.31
CA THR A 506 -42.14 -33.42 67.06
C THR A 506 -41.25 -33.13 68.27
N THR A 507 -40.32 -32.18 68.19
CA THR A 507 -39.54 -31.74 69.36
C THR A 507 -40.42 -31.10 70.45
N SER A 508 -41.45 -30.33 70.07
CA SER A 508 -42.46 -29.83 71.03
C SER A 508 -43.38 -30.92 71.63
N HIS A 509 -43.43 -32.11 71.01
CA HIS A 509 -44.08 -33.29 71.57
C HIS A 509 -43.12 -34.10 72.46
N ALA A 510 -41.84 -34.18 72.09
CA ALA A 510 -40.79 -34.78 72.92
C ALA A 510 -40.65 -34.05 74.26
N GLN A 511 -40.57 -32.71 74.27
CA GLN A 511 -40.52 -31.92 75.51
C GLN A 511 -41.72 -32.20 76.44
N LYS A 512 -42.92 -32.41 75.88
CA LYS A 512 -44.12 -32.79 76.67
C LYS A 512 -44.05 -34.23 77.18
N LEU A 513 -43.41 -35.13 76.43
CA LEU A 513 -43.13 -36.48 76.91
C LEU A 513 -42.08 -36.47 78.03
N ASP A 514 -41.06 -35.61 77.95
CA ASP A 514 -40.08 -35.39 79.02
C ASP A 514 -40.75 -34.79 80.28
N GLU A 515 -41.69 -33.84 80.11
CA GLU A 515 -42.54 -33.33 81.21
C GLU A 515 -43.39 -34.44 81.84
N TYR A 516 -44.05 -35.28 81.02
CA TYR A 516 -44.81 -36.42 81.53
C TYR A 516 -43.90 -37.44 82.24
N GLU A 517 -42.75 -37.79 81.68
CA GLU A 517 -41.78 -38.70 82.28
C GLU A 517 -41.22 -38.13 83.60
N ALA A 518 -40.97 -36.83 83.69
CA ALA A 518 -40.58 -36.19 84.95
C ALA A 518 -41.67 -36.30 86.03
N THR A 519 -42.94 -36.10 85.68
CA THR A 519 -44.06 -36.28 86.65
C THR A 519 -44.23 -37.75 87.06
N VAL A 520 -44.10 -38.69 86.11
CA VAL A 520 -44.20 -40.13 86.35
C VAL A 520 -43.00 -40.63 87.16
N GLY A 521 -41.79 -40.13 86.89
CA GLY A 521 -40.57 -40.42 87.64
C GLY A 521 -40.64 -39.91 89.09
N GLY A 522 -41.18 -38.71 89.30
CA GLY A 522 -41.47 -38.20 90.64
C GLY A 522 -42.47 -39.07 91.41
N LEU A 523 -43.53 -39.54 90.74
CA LEU A 523 -44.47 -40.50 91.32
C LEU A 523 -43.82 -41.86 91.61
N TRP A 524 -42.90 -42.33 90.76
CA TRP A 524 -42.14 -43.56 90.99
C TRP A 524 -41.13 -43.43 92.13
N ASP A 525 -40.49 -42.29 92.36
CA ASP A 525 -39.59 -42.11 93.51
C ASP A 525 -40.34 -42.01 94.83
N ILE A 526 -41.54 -41.39 94.83
CA ILE A 526 -42.47 -41.49 95.96
C ILE A 526 -42.80 -42.98 96.22
N LEU A 527 -43.12 -43.76 95.18
CA LEU A 527 -43.38 -45.19 95.31
C LEU A 527 -42.16 -46.01 95.79
N ARG A 528 -40.95 -45.68 95.31
CA ARG A 528 -39.70 -46.35 95.72
C ARG A 528 -39.34 -46.07 97.18
N SER A 529 -39.70 -44.90 97.71
CA SER A 529 -39.41 -44.52 99.09
C SER A 529 -40.16 -45.36 100.15
N ASP A 530 -41.24 -46.06 99.76
CA ASP A 530 -42.16 -46.75 100.68
C ASP A 530 -41.98 -48.30 100.71
N VAL A 531 -41.06 -48.87 99.90
CA VAL A 531 -41.03 -50.32 99.59
C VAL A 531 -39.76 -51.05 100.08
N THR A 532 -38.78 -50.37 100.68
CA THR A 532 -37.47 -50.95 101.02
C THR A 532 -37.46 -51.84 102.29
N SER A 533 -38.14 -52.99 102.29
CA SER A 533 -38.11 -53.97 103.41
C SER A 533 -38.50 -55.44 103.09
N ARG A 534 -37.81 -56.13 102.14
CA ARG A 534 -37.76 -57.63 102.11
C ARG A 534 -36.73 -58.23 101.12
N PRO A 535 -36.03 -59.35 101.45
CA PRO A 535 -35.18 -60.11 100.50
C PRO A 535 -35.55 -61.61 100.34
N THR A 536 -35.63 -62.15 99.11
CA THR A 536 -35.73 -63.60 98.68
C THR A 536 -35.99 -63.70 97.15
N SER A 537 -35.88 -64.82 96.39
CA SER A 537 -34.91 -65.96 96.29
C SER A 537 -35.29 -66.91 95.11
N MET A 538 -34.40 -67.85 94.71
CA MET A 538 -34.61 -68.99 93.76
C MET A 538 -34.76 -68.61 92.25
N VAL A 539 -34.69 -69.49 91.22
CA VAL A 539 -34.85 -70.97 91.02
C VAL A 539 -33.90 -71.48 89.88
N ASP A 540 -34.03 -72.70 89.32
CA ASP A 540 -33.23 -73.92 89.63
C ASP A 540 -33.30 -74.99 88.47
N SER A 541 -32.79 -76.24 88.66
CA SER A 541 -33.10 -77.52 87.92
C SER A 541 -32.48 -77.85 86.52
N ASP A 542 -32.40 -79.10 85.99
CA ASP A 542 -32.17 -80.55 86.41
C ASP A 542 -32.21 -81.46 85.10
N SER A 543 -32.05 -82.81 84.92
CA SER A 543 -31.67 -84.02 85.70
C SER A 543 -31.37 -85.29 84.82
N SER A 544 -30.84 -86.39 85.42
CA SER A 544 -31.15 -87.85 85.18
C SER A 544 -30.76 -88.62 83.86
N GLU A 545 -30.60 -89.97 83.74
CA GLU A 545 -30.40 -91.13 84.70
C GLU A 545 -29.91 -92.51 84.09
N ASN A 546 -29.22 -93.32 84.92
CA ASN A 546 -29.16 -94.80 85.19
C ASN A 546 -29.24 -96.03 84.21
N GLY A 547 -28.22 -96.94 84.32
CA GLY A 547 -28.31 -98.41 84.65
C GLY A 547 -28.56 -99.51 83.56
N PRO A 548 -28.38 -100.86 83.81
CA PRO A 548 -27.71 -101.61 84.90
C PRO A 548 -26.77 -102.80 84.43
N ARG A 549 -26.38 -103.78 85.30
CA ARG A 549 -25.49 -104.96 85.03
C ARG A 549 -25.90 -106.26 85.80
N SER A 550 -25.58 -107.48 85.30
CA SER A 550 -25.59 -108.74 86.10
C SER A 550 -24.90 -109.98 85.44
N SER A 551 -24.32 -110.88 86.26
CA SER A 551 -23.75 -112.24 85.95
C SER A 551 -23.64 -113.05 87.28
N PRO A 552 -23.05 -114.28 87.42
CA PRO A 552 -22.73 -115.41 86.51
C PRO A 552 -23.19 -116.81 87.10
N LEU A 553 -22.57 -117.94 86.66
CA LEU A 553 -22.56 -119.30 87.30
C LEU A 553 -23.88 -120.13 87.24
N SER A 554 -23.92 -121.47 87.38
CA SER A 554 -22.91 -122.56 87.33
C SER A 554 -23.58 -123.87 86.86
N ASP A 555 -22.81 -124.94 86.61
CA ASP A 555 -23.31 -126.17 85.96
C ASP A 555 -24.11 -127.14 86.85
N ASP A 556 -25.17 -127.72 86.27
CA ASP A 556 -25.75 -129.01 86.63
C ASP A 556 -26.14 -129.71 85.31
N PHE A 557 -25.57 -130.88 85.01
CA PHE A 557 -25.70 -131.54 83.69
C PHE A 557 -27.02 -132.32 83.51
N SER A 558 -28.14 -131.62 83.61
CA SER A 558 -29.47 -132.11 83.24
C SER A 558 -29.75 -131.90 81.74
N LEU A 559 -30.47 -132.83 81.09
CA LEU A 559 -30.98 -132.62 79.72
C LEU A 559 -31.90 -131.39 79.61
N GLN A 560 -32.60 -131.03 80.69
CA GLN A 560 -33.43 -129.83 80.74
C GLN A 560 -32.60 -128.56 80.97
N ALA A 561 -31.49 -128.64 81.72
CA ALA A 561 -30.50 -127.57 81.79
C ALA A 561 -29.79 -127.37 80.44
N PHE A 562 -29.50 -128.45 79.70
CA PHE A 562 -28.99 -128.39 78.34
C PHE A 562 -30.01 -127.75 77.38
N ASN A 563 -31.28 -128.17 77.40
CA ASN A 563 -32.34 -127.54 76.59
C ASN A 563 -32.49 -126.05 76.92
N ASN A 564 -32.53 -125.69 78.21
CA ASN A 564 -32.60 -124.29 78.64
C ASN A 564 -31.34 -123.49 78.24
N ARG A 565 -30.15 -124.10 78.27
CA ARG A 565 -28.89 -123.46 77.85
C ARG A 565 -28.78 -123.36 76.32
N VAL A 566 -29.34 -124.30 75.55
CA VAL A 566 -29.48 -124.22 74.09
C VAL A 566 -30.51 -123.14 73.72
N GLN A 567 -31.64 -123.06 74.41
CA GLN A 567 -32.61 -121.98 74.22
C GLN A 567 -32.06 -120.62 74.65
N HIS A 568 -31.30 -120.54 75.75
CA HIS A 568 -30.58 -119.33 76.14
C HIS A 568 -29.55 -118.94 75.07
N LEU A 569 -28.68 -119.86 74.64
CA LEU A 569 -27.71 -119.61 73.56
C LEU A 569 -28.38 -119.26 72.23
N PHE A 570 -29.55 -119.83 71.91
CA PHE A 570 -30.33 -119.46 70.74
C PHE A 570 -30.93 -118.06 70.88
N SER A 571 -31.52 -117.71 72.03
CA SER A 571 -32.03 -116.37 72.32
C SER A 571 -30.92 -115.32 72.37
N GLN A 572 -29.73 -115.70 72.87
CA GLN A 572 -28.53 -114.86 72.92
C GLN A 572 -27.90 -114.70 71.54
N ALA A 573 -27.89 -115.74 70.70
CA ALA A 573 -27.47 -115.66 69.30
C ALA A 573 -28.46 -114.84 68.46
N GLN A 574 -29.77 -114.98 68.70
CA GLN A 574 -30.81 -114.18 68.07
C GLN A 574 -30.73 -112.71 68.52
N SER A 575 -30.50 -112.46 69.82
CA SER A 575 -30.26 -111.13 70.38
C SER A 575 -28.98 -110.52 69.81
N ALA A 576 -27.87 -111.26 69.79
CA ALA A 576 -26.60 -110.83 69.21
C ALA A 576 -26.72 -110.57 67.70
N LYS A 577 -27.54 -111.36 66.97
CA LYS A 577 -27.88 -111.10 65.57
C LYS A 577 -28.70 -109.82 65.43
N THR A 578 -29.72 -109.59 66.26
CA THR A 578 -30.45 -108.30 66.23
C THR A 578 -29.56 -107.12 66.61
N GLN A 579 -28.63 -107.29 67.56
CA GLN A 579 -27.63 -106.27 67.89
C GLN A 579 -26.64 -106.05 66.73
N GLN A 580 -26.22 -107.10 66.03
CA GLN A 580 -25.39 -106.99 64.83
C GLN A 580 -26.15 -106.29 63.68
N ASP A 581 -27.44 -106.58 63.50
CA ASP A 581 -28.28 -105.95 62.48
C ASP A 581 -28.66 -104.50 62.84
N ILE A 582 -28.74 -104.16 64.14
CA ILE A 582 -28.87 -102.78 64.65
C ILE A 582 -27.56 -102.03 64.46
N LEU A 583 -26.42 -102.58 64.89
CA LEU A 583 -25.10 -101.98 64.72
C LEU A 583 -24.74 -101.81 63.25
N ARG A 584 -25.10 -102.76 62.37
CA ARG A 584 -24.98 -102.60 60.92
C ARG A 584 -25.82 -101.45 60.39
N ARG A 585 -27.07 -101.30 60.84
CA ARG A 585 -27.91 -100.14 60.49
C ARG A 585 -27.35 -98.84 61.05
N GLN A 586 -26.77 -98.84 62.25
CA GLN A 586 -26.21 -97.65 62.88
C GLN A 586 -24.90 -97.22 62.23
N ILE A 587 -24.03 -98.17 61.85
CA ILE A 587 -22.83 -97.94 61.03
C ILE A 587 -23.23 -97.45 59.64
N GLN A 588 -24.23 -98.07 59.00
CA GLN A 588 -24.77 -97.62 57.71
C GLN A 588 -25.35 -96.21 57.82
N GLN A 589 -26.13 -95.90 58.86
CA GLN A 589 -26.65 -94.56 59.13
C GLN A 589 -25.54 -93.55 59.41
N GLN A 590 -24.47 -93.92 60.10
CA GLN A 590 -23.29 -93.05 60.29
C GLN A 590 -22.55 -92.83 58.97
N HIS A 591 -22.40 -93.83 58.10
CA HIS A 591 -21.84 -93.64 56.76
C HIS A 591 -22.76 -92.81 55.85
N GLU A 592 -24.08 -92.92 55.97
CA GLU A 592 -25.05 -92.09 55.24
C GLU A 592 -25.13 -90.66 55.76
N LEU A 593 -25.00 -90.44 57.07
CA LEU A 593 -24.98 -89.11 57.69
C LEU A 593 -23.65 -88.40 57.44
N ASN A 594 -22.51 -89.11 57.60
CA ASN A 594 -21.21 -88.59 57.24
C ASN A 594 -21.13 -88.36 55.73
N GLY A 595 -21.59 -89.30 54.90
CA GLY A 595 -21.63 -89.14 53.43
C GLY A 595 -22.49 -87.95 52.98
N LYS A 596 -23.59 -87.65 53.67
CA LYS A 596 -24.37 -86.41 53.43
C LYS A 596 -23.62 -85.16 53.91
N SER A 597 -23.04 -85.20 55.10
CA SER A 597 -22.29 -84.06 55.67
C SER A 597 -21.00 -83.76 54.89
N ASP A 598 -20.34 -84.77 54.35
CA ASP A 598 -19.13 -84.64 53.54
C ASP A 598 -19.50 -84.20 52.12
N ALA A 599 -20.57 -84.71 51.51
CA ALA A 599 -21.11 -84.15 50.26
C ALA A 599 -21.57 -82.69 50.41
N GLU A 600 -22.11 -82.30 51.57
CA GLU A 600 -22.48 -80.91 51.87
C GLU A 600 -21.23 -80.01 52.05
N LYS A 601 -20.16 -80.51 52.69
CA LYS A 601 -18.85 -79.82 52.74
C LYS A 601 -18.22 -79.70 51.36
N ASP A 602 -18.25 -80.75 50.54
CA ASP A 602 -17.73 -80.74 49.18
C ASP A 602 -18.51 -79.75 48.30
N HIS A 603 -19.84 -79.67 48.47
CA HIS A 603 -20.65 -78.61 47.84
C HIS A 603 -20.24 -77.21 48.33
N GLN A 604 -20.07 -76.98 49.63
CA GLN A 604 -19.60 -75.69 50.15
C GLN A 604 -18.17 -75.35 49.67
N LEU A 605 -17.28 -76.34 49.56
CA LEU A 605 -15.92 -76.16 49.04
C LEU A 605 -15.93 -75.83 47.54
N THR A 606 -16.75 -76.50 46.73
CA THR A 606 -16.90 -76.16 45.30
C THR A 606 -17.57 -74.81 45.09
N GLU A 607 -18.51 -74.40 45.95
CA GLU A 607 -19.10 -73.06 45.93
C GLU A 607 -18.07 -71.98 46.33
N LEU A 608 -17.25 -72.24 47.35
CA LEU A 608 -16.16 -71.33 47.76
C LEU A 608 -15.04 -71.25 46.73
N GLN A 609 -14.70 -72.35 46.06
CA GLN A 609 -13.77 -72.38 44.92
C GLN A 609 -14.35 -71.56 43.75
N SER A 610 -15.60 -71.80 43.36
CA SER A 610 -16.27 -71.02 42.30
C SER A 610 -16.32 -69.52 42.62
N LYS A 611 -16.55 -69.14 43.89
CA LYS A 611 -16.47 -67.74 44.34
C LYS A 611 -15.04 -67.19 44.32
N HIS A 612 -14.03 -67.99 44.64
CA HIS A 612 -12.63 -67.58 44.56
C HIS A 612 -12.18 -67.38 43.11
N ASP A 613 -12.52 -68.31 42.22
CA ASP A 613 -12.24 -68.23 40.79
C ASP A 613 -12.95 -67.03 40.15
N GLN A 614 -14.21 -66.77 40.51
CA GLN A 614 -14.93 -65.57 40.07
C GLN A 614 -14.25 -64.29 40.57
N LEU A 615 -13.88 -64.21 41.86
CA LEU A 615 -13.16 -63.05 42.39
C LEU A 615 -11.77 -62.86 41.75
N ALA A 616 -11.11 -63.93 41.34
CA ALA A 616 -9.84 -63.87 40.59
C ALA A 616 -10.04 -63.34 39.15
N ILE A 617 -11.14 -63.75 38.49
CA ILE A 617 -11.55 -63.22 37.18
C ILE A 617 -11.91 -61.74 37.30
N ASP A 618 -12.71 -61.36 38.30
CA ASP A 618 -13.15 -59.99 38.54
C ASP A 618 -11.97 -59.07 38.88
N HIS A 619 -11.02 -59.54 39.70
CA HIS A 619 -9.76 -58.83 39.97
C HIS A 619 -8.89 -58.70 38.71
N GLY A 620 -8.80 -59.75 37.90
CA GLY A 620 -8.07 -59.71 36.62
C GLY A 620 -8.66 -58.67 35.66
N ALA A 621 -9.98 -58.67 35.50
CA ALA A 621 -10.70 -57.68 34.69
C ALA A 621 -10.53 -56.25 35.24
N ALA A 622 -10.66 -56.06 36.56
CA ALA A 622 -10.42 -54.77 37.20
C ALA A 622 -8.98 -54.28 36.94
N GLN A 623 -7.98 -55.15 37.09
CA GLN A 623 -6.59 -54.82 36.82
C GLN A 623 -6.35 -54.46 35.33
N GLU A 624 -7.00 -55.15 34.39
CA GLU A 624 -6.95 -54.82 32.95
C GLU A 624 -7.62 -53.48 32.63
N THR A 625 -8.73 -53.12 33.31
CA THR A 625 -9.32 -51.78 33.17
C THR A 625 -8.42 -50.68 33.73
N ILE A 626 -7.69 -50.96 34.82
CA ILE A 626 -6.73 -50.02 35.41
C ILE A 626 -5.51 -49.84 34.50
N THR A 627 -4.96 -50.89 33.88
CA THR A 627 -3.84 -50.72 32.92
C THR A 627 -4.28 -49.93 31.70
N LYS A 628 -5.45 -50.21 31.12
CA LYS A 628 -6.00 -49.43 29.99
C LYS A 628 -6.24 -47.96 30.36
N ALA A 629 -6.74 -47.69 31.57
CA ALA A 629 -6.93 -46.32 32.05
C ALA A 629 -5.58 -45.58 32.27
N LEU A 630 -4.54 -46.27 32.72
CA LEU A 630 -3.19 -45.71 32.84
C LEU A 630 -2.54 -45.45 31.47
N GLU A 631 -2.65 -46.39 30.54
CA GLU A 631 -2.18 -46.23 29.15
C GLU A 631 -2.85 -45.05 28.46
N TYR A 632 -4.18 -44.93 28.57
CA TYR A 632 -4.93 -43.79 28.05
C TYR A 632 -4.52 -42.47 28.71
N ARG A 633 -4.29 -42.45 30.04
CA ARG A 633 -3.80 -41.24 30.72
C ARG A 633 -2.42 -40.83 30.23
N VAL A 634 -1.52 -41.79 29.98
CA VAL A 634 -0.18 -41.52 29.42
C VAL A 634 -0.28 -40.99 27.99
N GLN A 635 -1.18 -41.53 27.15
CA GLN A 635 -1.44 -41.00 25.81
C GLN A 635 -1.88 -39.54 25.88
N VAL A 636 -2.91 -39.21 26.65
CA VAL A 636 -3.41 -37.84 26.85
C VAL A 636 -2.33 -36.92 27.45
N GLU A 637 -1.47 -37.42 28.35
CA GLU A 637 -0.35 -36.67 28.93
C GLU A 637 0.76 -36.39 27.89
N THR A 638 0.99 -37.30 26.94
CA THR A 638 1.89 -37.07 25.79
C THR A 638 1.29 -36.14 24.74
N GLU A 639 0.00 -36.26 24.42
CA GLU A 639 -0.71 -35.37 23.49
C GLU A 639 -0.74 -33.93 24.02
N ALA A 640 -1.12 -33.74 25.30
CA ALA A 640 -1.07 -32.44 25.95
C ALA A 640 0.36 -31.85 26.02
N SER A 641 1.38 -32.70 26.11
CA SER A 641 2.78 -32.27 26.03
C SER A 641 3.19 -31.85 24.61
N GLN A 642 2.69 -32.53 23.58
CA GLN A 642 2.88 -32.16 22.17
C GLN A 642 2.17 -30.84 21.85
N SER A 643 0.89 -30.69 22.17
CA SER A 643 0.16 -29.43 21.97
C SER A 643 0.76 -28.25 22.75
N LYS A 644 1.39 -28.50 23.90
CA LYS A 644 2.17 -27.49 24.63
C LYS A 644 3.46 -27.08 23.90
N LEU A 645 4.14 -28.03 23.24
CA LEU A 645 5.31 -27.76 22.40
C LEU A 645 4.91 -26.99 21.14
N GLU A 646 3.81 -27.37 20.49
CA GLU A 646 3.22 -26.67 19.34
C GLU A 646 2.83 -25.25 19.71
N LEU A 647 2.15 -25.04 20.84
CA LEU A 647 1.83 -23.71 21.36
C LEU A 647 3.09 -22.87 21.62
N MET A 648 4.16 -23.47 22.16
CA MET A 648 5.45 -22.79 22.37
C MET A 648 6.10 -22.40 21.04
N ASN A 649 6.03 -23.26 20.02
CA ASN A 649 6.52 -22.96 18.67
C ASN A 649 5.69 -21.82 18.04
N VAL A 650 4.36 -21.88 18.10
CA VAL A 650 3.46 -20.82 17.62
C VAL A 650 3.71 -19.49 18.36
N MET A 651 4.01 -19.51 19.66
CA MET A 651 4.42 -18.31 20.40
C MET A 651 5.77 -17.76 19.92
N ASN A 652 6.74 -18.62 19.58
CA ASN A 652 8.03 -18.21 19.04
C ASN A 652 7.88 -17.61 17.63
N GLU A 653 7.13 -18.27 16.73
CA GLU A 653 6.84 -17.71 15.39
C GLU A 653 6.02 -16.40 15.47
N HIS A 654 5.09 -16.29 16.43
CA HIS A 654 4.39 -15.03 16.70
C HIS A 654 5.34 -13.93 17.18
N GLU A 655 6.32 -14.26 18.03
CA GLU A 655 7.31 -13.27 18.47
C GLU A 655 8.27 -12.86 17.34
N LYS A 656 8.72 -13.80 16.49
CA LYS A 656 9.49 -13.48 15.28
C LYS A 656 8.70 -12.58 14.33
N LEU A 657 7.46 -12.96 14.01
CA LEU A 657 6.59 -12.19 13.12
C LEU A 657 6.30 -10.80 13.69
N LYS A 658 6.12 -10.68 15.01
CA LYS A 658 5.98 -9.39 15.68
C LYS A 658 7.27 -8.55 15.54
N ARG A 659 8.46 -9.13 15.77
CA ARG A 659 9.73 -8.42 15.58
C ARG A 659 9.89 -7.93 14.13
N PHE A 660 9.51 -8.75 13.14
CA PHE A 660 9.51 -8.36 11.72
C PHE A 660 8.52 -7.23 11.41
N VAL A 661 7.31 -7.24 12.01
CA VAL A 661 6.35 -6.14 11.90
C VAL A 661 6.88 -4.87 12.58
N ASP A 662 7.56 -4.99 13.72
CA ASP A 662 8.19 -3.85 14.42
C ASP A 662 9.38 -3.27 13.61
N THR A 663 10.21 -4.09 12.94
CA THR A 663 11.29 -3.58 12.04
C THR A 663 10.73 -2.92 10.79
N GLN A 664 9.81 -3.58 10.08
CA GLN A 664 9.10 -3.01 8.92
C GLN A 664 8.42 -1.69 9.27
N LYS A 665 7.87 -1.57 10.49
CA LYS A 665 7.32 -0.31 10.98
C LYS A 665 8.40 0.75 11.18
N THR A 666 9.57 0.42 11.75
CA THR A 666 10.67 1.40 11.90
C THR A 666 11.26 1.85 10.57
N GLU A 667 11.34 0.96 9.58
CA GLU A 667 11.74 1.28 8.20
C GLU A 667 10.71 2.23 7.55
N ARG A 668 9.42 1.90 7.61
CA ARG A 668 8.32 2.74 7.12
C ARG A 668 8.27 4.10 7.82
N ASP A 669 8.50 4.14 9.13
CA ASP A 669 8.58 5.38 9.91
C ASP A 669 9.85 6.19 9.56
N GLY A 670 10.91 5.55 9.02
CA GLY A 670 12.13 6.17 8.50
C GLY A 670 11.91 6.77 7.11
N LEU A 671 11.36 5.99 6.17
CA LEU A 671 10.96 6.44 4.85
C LEU A 671 9.95 7.59 4.93
N GLN A 672 9.01 7.55 5.88
CA GLN A 672 8.07 8.66 6.10
C GLN A 672 8.75 9.94 6.63
N ARG A 673 9.86 9.82 7.39
CA ARG A 673 10.69 10.96 7.81
C ARG A 673 11.54 11.52 6.65
N GLN A 674 12.08 10.66 5.79
CA GLN A 674 12.75 11.09 4.56
C GLN A 674 11.79 11.81 3.62
N LEU A 675 10.59 11.25 3.39
CA LEU A 675 9.55 11.88 2.58
C LEU A 675 9.12 13.25 3.15
N GLN A 676 8.95 13.37 4.47
CA GLN A 676 8.68 14.66 5.10
C GLN A 676 9.84 15.63 4.90
N SER A 677 11.09 15.21 5.07
CA SER A 677 12.27 16.05 4.79
C SER A 677 12.28 16.55 3.35
N HIS A 678 12.03 15.67 2.36
CA HIS A 678 11.93 16.08 0.96
C HIS A 678 10.74 17.01 0.69
N GLN A 679 9.61 16.83 1.38
CA GLN A 679 8.45 17.73 1.31
C GLN A 679 8.80 19.12 1.86
N ASP A 680 9.48 19.17 3.01
CA ASP A 680 9.91 20.41 3.68
C ASP A 680 10.95 21.18 2.83
N HIS A 681 11.92 20.46 2.24
CA HIS A 681 12.88 21.02 1.28
C HIS A 681 12.20 21.51 0.00
N ALA A 682 11.20 20.79 -0.52
CA ALA A 682 10.44 21.23 -1.70
C ALA A 682 9.64 22.51 -1.41
N THR A 683 9.05 22.65 -0.21
CA THR A 683 8.42 23.91 0.19
C THR A 683 9.42 25.05 0.36
N ALA A 684 10.61 24.80 0.94
CA ALA A 684 11.65 25.82 1.07
C ALA A 684 12.19 26.29 -0.30
N LEU A 685 12.35 25.37 -1.27
CA LEU A 685 12.70 25.72 -2.65
C LEU A 685 11.56 26.51 -3.34
N GLN A 686 10.30 26.21 -3.04
CA GLN A 686 9.16 26.93 -3.60
C GLN A 686 9.02 28.35 -3.00
N GLU A 687 9.30 28.53 -1.71
CA GLU A 687 9.44 29.86 -1.08
C GLU A 687 10.61 30.66 -1.70
N GLN A 688 11.75 30.01 -1.97
CA GLN A 688 12.87 30.63 -2.68
C GLN A 688 12.48 31.06 -4.11
N ILE A 689 11.73 30.25 -4.84
CA ILE A 689 11.20 30.62 -6.16
C ILE A 689 10.24 31.83 -6.04
N GLU A 690 9.29 31.82 -5.10
CA GLU A 690 8.34 32.92 -4.92
C GLU A 690 9.06 34.24 -4.54
N THR A 691 10.11 34.19 -3.71
CA THR A 691 10.93 35.38 -3.40
C THR A 691 11.79 35.86 -4.58
N LEU A 692 12.26 34.97 -5.46
CA LEU A 692 12.95 35.36 -6.69
C LEU A 692 12.00 35.92 -7.75
N GLU A 693 10.79 35.35 -7.87
CA GLU A 693 9.72 35.88 -8.73
C GLU A 693 9.28 37.27 -8.27
N ALA A 694 9.18 37.51 -6.95
CA ALA A 694 8.94 38.84 -6.39
C ALA A 694 10.08 39.83 -6.71
N GLN A 695 11.36 39.44 -6.55
CA GLN A 695 12.49 40.29 -6.94
C GLN A 695 12.50 40.62 -8.43
N VAL A 696 12.13 39.67 -9.30
CA VAL A 696 11.99 39.91 -10.75
C VAL A 696 10.79 40.83 -11.04
N ALA A 697 9.68 40.71 -10.30
CA ALA A 697 8.55 41.63 -10.42
C ALA A 697 8.94 43.06 -10.02
N ASP A 698 9.67 43.25 -8.92
CA ASP A 698 10.14 44.56 -8.48
C ASP A 698 11.14 45.16 -9.48
N ILE A 699 12.16 44.41 -9.91
CA ILE A 699 13.14 44.86 -10.93
C ILE A 699 12.45 45.22 -12.26
N THR A 700 11.40 44.49 -12.67
CA THR A 700 10.65 44.82 -13.90
C THR A 700 9.65 45.98 -13.72
N ASN A 701 9.24 46.29 -12.50
CA ASN A 701 8.50 47.51 -12.17
C ASN A 701 9.45 48.73 -12.15
N ASP A 702 10.63 48.62 -11.54
CA ASP A 702 11.66 49.67 -11.55
C ASP A 702 12.14 49.98 -12.97
N ALA A 703 12.41 48.96 -13.79
CA ALA A 703 12.75 49.14 -15.20
C ALA A 703 11.63 49.80 -16.01
N ARG A 704 10.36 49.61 -15.62
CA ARG A 704 9.20 50.31 -16.21
C ARG A 704 9.08 51.75 -15.74
N LEU A 705 9.35 52.03 -14.46
CA LEU A 705 9.38 53.39 -13.92
C LEU A 705 10.47 54.21 -14.61
N LEU A 706 11.71 53.70 -14.65
CA LEU A 706 12.83 54.33 -15.35
C LEU A 706 12.55 54.55 -16.85
N ALA A 707 11.88 53.60 -17.51
CA ALA A 707 11.46 53.78 -18.91
C ALA A 707 10.43 54.92 -19.06
N VAL A 708 9.41 54.98 -18.20
CA VAL A 708 8.41 56.06 -18.21
C VAL A 708 9.03 57.41 -17.86
N GLU A 709 9.93 57.47 -16.87
CA GLU A 709 10.70 58.67 -16.52
C GLU A 709 11.53 59.15 -17.72
N SER A 710 12.26 58.26 -18.40
CA SER A 710 13.01 58.60 -19.62
C SER A 710 12.10 59.10 -20.76
N GLU A 711 10.87 58.59 -20.88
CA GLU A 711 9.89 59.07 -21.88
C GLU A 711 9.32 60.45 -21.50
N VAL A 712 9.16 60.73 -20.20
CA VAL A 712 8.76 62.06 -19.69
C VAL A 712 9.89 63.07 -19.88
N GLU A 713 11.14 62.73 -19.55
CA GLU A 713 12.31 63.59 -19.80
C GLU A 713 12.49 63.87 -21.29
N ALA A 714 12.31 62.87 -22.16
CA ALA A 714 12.36 63.05 -23.61
C ALA A 714 11.24 63.97 -24.13
N LYS A 715 10.02 63.86 -23.59
CA LYS A 715 8.90 64.78 -23.91
C LYS A 715 9.16 66.20 -23.41
N GLU A 716 9.70 66.36 -22.20
CA GLU A 716 10.13 67.67 -21.71
C GLU A 716 11.24 68.28 -22.55
N ALA A 717 12.25 67.50 -22.94
CA ALA A 717 13.33 67.94 -23.81
C ALA A 717 12.79 68.36 -25.20
N SER A 718 11.85 67.59 -25.76
CA SER A 718 11.16 67.93 -27.01
C SER A 718 10.36 69.23 -26.89
N ALA A 719 9.59 69.42 -25.80
CA ALA A 719 8.84 70.66 -25.57
C ALA A 719 9.77 71.87 -25.40
N LYS A 720 10.87 71.73 -24.65
CA LYS A 720 11.92 72.75 -24.51
C LYS A 720 12.59 73.07 -25.85
N HIS A 721 12.75 72.09 -26.75
CA HIS A 721 13.21 72.30 -28.13
C HIS A 721 12.17 73.03 -29.00
N GLU A 722 10.88 72.74 -28.87
CA GLU A 722 9.81 73.44 -29.58
C GLU A 722 9.67 74.90 -29.11
N ASP A 723 9.74 75.16 -27.81
CA ASP A 723 9.80 76.51 -27.23
C ASP A 723 11.05 77.28 -27.70
N LEU A 724 12.24 76.65 -27.71
CA LEU A 724 13.45 77.29 -28.23
C LEU A 724 13.37 77.53 -29.75
N SER A 725 12.74 76.64 -30.51
CA SER A 725 12.55 76.77 -31.96
C SER A 725 11.56 77.88 -32.32
N THR A 726 10.44 78.00 -31.59
CA THR A 726 9.49 79.11 -31.75
C THR A 726 10.10 80.45 -31.32
N GLN A 727 10.86 80.48 -30.21
CA GLN A 727 11.65 81.66 -29.81
C GLN A 727 12.66 82.06 -30.88
N LEU A 728 13.46 81.12 -31.41
CA LEU A 728 14.42 81.37 -32.48
C LEU A 728 13.75 81.90 -33.75
N THR A 729 12.61 81.30 -34.15
CA THR A 729 11.82 81.74 -35.31
C THR A 729 11.30 83.17 -35.12
N SER A 730 10.83 83.49 -33.91
CA SER A 730 10.39 84.85 -33.58
C SER A 730 11.55 85.86 -33.62
N ALA A 731 12.73 85.48 -33.11
CA ALA A 731 13.94 86.30 -33.10
C ALA A 731 14.50 86.53 -34.51
N VAL A 732 14.45 85.52 -35.39
CA VAL A 732 14.76 85.65 -36.82
C VAL A 732 13.79 86.62 -37.48
N SER A 733 12.48 86.47 -37.29
CA SER A 733 11.51 87.41 -37.88
C SER A 733 11.70 88.85 -37.37
N ALA A 734 12.05 89.03 -36.10
CA ALA A 734 12.38 90.34 -35.54
C ALA A 734 13.66 90.91 -36.17
N LYS A 735 14.72 90.10 -36.30
CA LYS A 735 15.96 90.47 -37.01
C LYS A 735 15.67 90.88 -38.45
N ASP A 736 14.84 90.15 -39.18
CA ASP A 736 14.51 90.47 -40.57
C ASP A 736 13.79 91.83 -40.68
N THR A 737 12.90 92.17 -39.75
CA THR A 737 12.31 93.53 -39.69
C THR A 737 13.31 94.61 -39.32
N LEU A 738 14.35 94.29 -38.54
CA LEU A 738 15.45 95.22 -38.22
C LEU A 738 16.39 95.39 -39.42
N GLU A 739 16.72 94.33 -40.15
CA GLU A 739 17.52 94.43 -41.39
C GLU A 739 16.76 95.19 -42.48
N GLN A 740 15.45 95.02 -42.62
CA GLN A 740 14.62 95.85 -43.50
C GLN A 740 14.63 97.33 -43.09
N ARG A 741 14.57 97.64 -41.79
CA ARG A 741 14.71 99.01 -41.26
C ARG A 741 16.11 99.58 -41.49
N HIS A 742 17.16 98.79 -41.28
CA HIS A 742 18.54 99.19 -41.55
C HIS A 742 18.78 99.44 -43.04
N ALA A 743 18.23 98.61 -43.94
CA ALA A 743 18.29 98.82 -45.38
C ALA A 743 17.52 100.08 -45.81
N ALA A 744 16.36 100.36 -45.20
CA ALA A 744 15.63 101.61 -45.42
C ALA A 744 16.43 102.83 -44.95
N VAL A 745 16.94 102.82 -43.71
CA VAL A 745 17.78 103.90 -43.17
C VAL A 745 19.08 104.07 -43.96
N GLN A 746 19.68 102.98 -44.47
CA GLN A 746 20.86 103.04 -45.33
C GLN A 746 20.52 103.62 -46.70
N LYS A 747 19.33 103.39 -47.24
CA LYS A 747 18.85 104.06 -48.46
C LYS A 747 18.58 105.54 -48.20
N ASP A 748 17.90 105.89 -47.11
CA ASP A 748 17.67 107.28 -46.71
C ASP A 748 19.01 108.01 -46.48
N MET A 749 20.02 107.31 -45.94
CA MET A 749 21.39 107.80 -45.82
C MET A 749 22.07 107.96 -47.19
N GLN A 750 21.88 107.06 -48.15
CA GLN A 750 22.38 107.23 -49.53
C GLN A 750 21.68 108.36 -50.28
N ASP A 751 20.38 108.53 -50.10
CA ASP A 751 19.60 109.64 -50.64
C ASP A 751 20.09 110.96 -50.00
N HIS A 752 20.33 110.99 -48.68
CA HIS A 752 20.97 112.10 -47.99
C HIS A 752 22.45 112.32 -48.37
N GLU A 753 23.23 111.29 -48.69
CA GLU A 753 24.59 111.43 -49.23
C GLU A 753 24.54 112.03 -50.64
N SER A 754 23.53 111.67 -51.45
CA SER A 754 23.31 112.29 -52.77
C SER A 754 22.85 113.75 -52.65
N GLU A 755 22.01 114.08 -51.66
CA GLU A 755 21.59 115.43 -51.30
C GLU A 755 22.79 116.24 -50.76
N ILE A 756 23.64 115.64 -49.93
CA ILE A 756 24.90 116.23 -49.46
C ILE A 756 25.85 116.45 -50.64
N VAL A 757 25.98 115.51 -51.59
CA VAL A 757 26.80 115.70 -52.80
C VAL A 757 26.23 116.82 -53.66
N ARG A 758 24.91 116.92 -53.85
CA ARG A 758 24.24 118.04 -54.54
C ARG A 758 24.51 119.37 -53.82
N LEU A 759 24.26 119.44 -52.52
CA LEU A 759 24.54 120.62 -51.69
C LEU A 759 26.04 120.93 -51.61
N THR A 760 26.92 119.95 -51.78
CA THR A 760 28.38 120.13 -51.81
C THR A 760 28.85 120.56 -53.19
N THR A 761 28.18 120.19 -54.29
CA THR A 761 28.45 120.78 -55.62
C THR A 761 27.87 122.18 -55.72
N GLU A 762 26.70 122.47 -55.15
CA GLU A 762 26.14 123.82 -55.03
C GLU A 762 27.02 124.70 -54.12
N LEU A 763 27.48 124.18 -52.98
CA LEU A 763 28.48 124.83 -52.13
C LEU A 763 29.82 124.97 -52.86
N ALA A 764 30.25 124.01 -53.69
CA ALA A 764 31.48 124.13 -54.47
C ALA A 764 31.36 125.14 -55.63
N ILE A 765 30.18 125.35 -56.20
CA ILE A 765 29.89 126.44 -57.15
C ILE A 765 29.92 127.77 -56.40
N ALA A 766 29.14 127.93 -55.33
CA ALA A 766 29.14 129.13 -54.49
C ALA A 766 30.51 129.41 -53.84
N LYS A 767 31.33 128.38 -53.64
CA LYS A 767 32.70 128.48 -53.12
C LYS A 767 33.75 128.66 -54.22
N ALA A 768 33.50 128.28 -55.46
CA ALA A 768 34.30 128.75 -56.60
C ALA A 768 34.06 130.25 -56.84
N GLU A 769 32.81 130.71 -56.66
CA GLU A 769 32.45 132.13 -56.62
C GLU A 769 33.10 132.86 -55.42
N LEU A 770 33.25 132.19 -54.26
CA LEU A 770 33.89 132.75 -53.05
C LEU A 770 35.43 132.72 -53.08
N ASP A 771 36.04 131.64 -53.54
CA ASP A 771 37.50 131.47 -53.68
C ASP A 771 38.04 132.34 -54.84
N GLY A 772 37.18 132.71 -55.79
CA GLY A 772 37.42 133.81 -56.73
C GLY A 772 37.51 135.20 -56.09
N ALA A 773 37.11 135.35 -54.82
CA ALA A 773 37.12 136.60 -54.07
C ALA A 773 38.09 136.63 -52.87
N TYR A 774 38.37 135.51 -52.19
CA TYR A 774 39.16 135.48 -50.95
C TYR A 774 40.24 134.39 -50.86
N GLY A 775 41.32 134.57 -51.63
CA GLY A 775 42.55 133.81 -51.42
C GLY A 775 43.24 134.09 -50.07
N SER A 776 43.89 133.05 -49.51
CA SER A 776 44.79 133.08 -48.35
C SER A 776 44.18 133.31 -46.95
N ARG A 777 43.77 132.21 -46.28
CA ARG A 777 43.86 132.12 -44.79
C ARG A 777 43.85 130.73 -44.12
N ALA A 778 43.71 129.62 -44.87
CA ALA A 778 43.48 128.28 -44.31
C ALA A 778 44.72 127.54 -43.76
N GLU A 779 45.92 128.14 -43.82
CA GLU A 779 47.19 127.50 -43.41
C GLU A 779 47.28 127.14 -41.91
N ARG A 780 46.34 127.61 -41.08
CA ARG A 780 46.26 127.31 -39.63
C ARG A 780 45.33 126.14 -39.26
N ALA A 781 44.91 125.31 -40.22
CA ALA A 781 44.05 124.16 -39.94
C ALA A 781 44.78 122.93 -39.36
N ARG A 782 46.12 122.86 -39.42
CA ARG A 782 46.90 121.66 -39.04
C ARG A 782 47.19 121.49 -37.56
N GLU A 783 47.12 122.54 -36.74
CA GLU A 783 47.54 122.48 -35.32
C GLU A 783 46.50 121.81 -34.39
N ALA A 784 45.26 121.59 -34.85
CA ALA A 784 44.18 121.06 -34.02
C ALA A 784 44.23 119.54 -33.76
N GLN A 785 44.84 118.75 -34.66
CA GLN A 785 44.77 117.28 -34.61
C GLN A 785 45.70 116.61 -33.57
N ALA A 786 46.59 117.37 -32.93
CA ALA A 786 47.56 116.81 -31.97
C ALA A 786 46.96 116.40 -30.61
N ALA A 787 45.82 116.98 -30.21
CA ALA A 787 45.23 116.77 -28.89
C ALA A 787 44.38 115.48 -28.79
N GLU A 788 43.68 115.10 -29.86
CA GLU A 788 42.71 114.00 -29.85
C GLU A 788 43.39 112.61 -29.76
N VAL A 789 44.57 112.48 -30.39
CA VAL A 789 45.41 111.27 -30.36
C VAL A 789 45.83 110.90 -28.93
N ALA A 790 46.07 111.88 -28.06
CA ALA A 790 46.46 111.65 -26.67
C ALA A 790 45.32 111.00 -25.85
N GLY A 791 44.09 111.49 -26.00
CA GLY A 791 42.92 110.96 -25.30
C GLY A 791 42.47 109.57 -25.75
N LEU A 792 42.82 109.16 -26.97
CA LEU A 792 42.62 107.80 -27.46
C LEU A 792 43.69 106.83 -26.95
N SER A 793 44.95 107.29 -26.85
CA SER A 793 46.06 106.51 -26.27
C SER A 793 45.75 106.05 -24.83
N GLU A 794 45.24 106.93 -23.98
CA GLU A 794 44.93 106.62 -22.58
C GLU A 794 43.81 105.58 -22.43
N ARG A 795 42.80 105.60 -23.31
CA ARG A 795 41.73 104.58 -23.32
C ARG A 795 42.27 103.21 -23.75
N ASN A 796 43.14 103.17 -24.75
CA ASN A 796 43.79 101.93 -25.18
C ASN A 796 44.65 101.31 -24.07
N ALA A 797 45.37 102.14 -23.29
CA ALA A 797 46.12 101.65 -22.13
C ALA A 797 45.22 100.97 -21.09
N ARG A 798 44.10 101.60 -20.72
CA ARG A 798 43.13 101.04 -19.75
C ARG A 798 42.49 99.73 -20.23
N MET A 799 42.15 99.63 -21.52
CA MET A 799 41.62 98.38 -22.09
C MET A 799 42.67 97.26 -22.08
N ILE A 800 43.96 97.58 -22.23
CA ILE A 800 45.05 96.59 -22.12
C ILE A 800 45.20 96.10 -20.67
N GLU A 801 45.11 96.98 -19.68
CA GLU A 801 45.11 96.60 -18.25
C GLU A 801 43.90 95.72 -17.90
N GLU A 802 42.70 96.04 -18.40
CA GLU A 802 41.49 95.24 -18.17
C GLU A 802 41.55 93.86 -18.83
N LEU A 803 42.09 93.77 -20.06
CA LEU A 803 42.35 92.49 -20.73
C LEU A 803 43.40 91.65 -20.00
N GLN A 804 44.46 92.26 -19.47
CA GLN A 804 45.47 91.56 -18.65
C GLN A 804 44.86 91.05 -17.33
N ARG A 805 43.97 91.83 -16.71
CA ARG A 805 43.23 91.43 -15.49
C ARG A 805 42.35 90.20 -15.74
N LEU A 806 41.58 90.21 -16.83
CA LEU A 806 40.74 89.09 -17.25
C LEU A 806 41.56 87.85 -17.65
N GLN A 807 42.73 88.04 -18.27
CA GLN A 807 43.66 86.95 -18.58
C GLN A 807 44.23 86.28 -17.31
N GLY A 808 44.51 87.06 -16.26
CA GLY A 808 44.86 86.53 -14.94
C GLY A 808 43.75 85.67 -14.35
N GLU A 809 42.53 86.22 -14.24
CA GLU A 809 41.36 85.50 -13.72
C GLU A 809 41.06 84.21 -14.49
N HIS A 810 41.25 84.20 -15.82
CA HIS A 810 41.08 83.01 -16.64
C HIS A 810 42.15 81.94 -16.40
N GLU A 811 43.41 82.30 -16.17
CA GLU A 811 44.46 81.32 -15.89
C GLU A 811 44.38 80.79 -14.45
N ASP A 812 43.97 81.62 -13.48
CA ASP A 812 43.66 81.18 -12.10
C ASP A 812 42.49 80.16 -12.09
N LEU A 813 41.40 80.45 -12.82
CA LEU A 813 40.29 79.50 -13.03
C LEU A 813 40.75 78.21 -13.71
N ARG A 814 41.72 78.29 -14.63
CA ARG A 814 42.28 77.15 -15.36
C ARG A 814 43.17 76.27 -14.46
N VAL A 815 43.93 76.87 -13.56
CA VAL A 815 44.68 76.16 -12.52
C VAL A 815 43.70 75.44 -11.58
N SER A 816 42.66 76.13 -11.09
CA SER A 816 41.63 75.51 -10.24
C SER A 816 40.92 74.34 -10.93
N HIS A 817 40.55 74.47 -12.21
CA HIS A 817 39.99 73.36 -13.00
C HIS A 817 40.97 72.18 -13.17
N ARG A 818 42.26 72.46 -13.37
CA ARG A 818 43.31 71.44 -13.50
C ARG A 818 43.52 70.67 -12.18
N ASP A 819 43.46 71.37 -11.05
CA ASP A 819 43.65 70.74 -9.74
C ASP A 819 42.41 69.88 -9.39
N LEU A 820 41.20 70.38 -9.66
CA LEU A 820 39.95 69.59 -9.57
C LEU A 820 39.95 68.33 -10.45
N THR A 821 40.47 68.39 -11.69
CA THR A 821 40.59 67.18 -12.51
C THR A 821 41.65 66.22 -11.99
N GLY A 822 42.69 66.72 -11.32
CA GLY A 822 43.66 65.90 -10.58
C GLY A 822 43.04 65.17 -9.38
N GLU A 823 42.20 65.86 -8.60
CA GLU A 823 41.44 65.25 -7.49
C GLU A 823 40.45 64.19 -7.98
N HIS A 824 39.72 64.46 -9.06
CA HIS A 824 38.79 63.48 -9.65
C HIS A 824 39.50 62.22 -10.16
N GLU A 825 40.64 62.33 -10.85
CA GLU A 825 41.39 61.14 -11.31
C GLU A 825 42.04 60.40 -10.13
N ALA A 826 42.47 61.11 -9.07
CA ALA A 826 42.96 60.48 -7.84
C ALA A 826 41.85 59.68 -7.12
N LEU A 827 40.65 60.25 -6.96
CA LEU A 827 39.50 59.51 -6.41
C LEU A 827 39.14 58.30 -7.27
N ARG A 828 39.12 58.47 -8.60
CA ARG A 828 38.84 57.37 -9.53
C ARG A 828 39.84 56.22 -9.37
N ILE A 829 41.13 56.51 -9.27
CA ILE A 829 42.17 55.49 -9.04
C ILE A 829 41.93 54.76 -7.71
N THR A 830 41.57 55.47 -6.63
CA THR A 830 41.24 54.80 -5.35
C THR A 830 39.98 53.94 -5.42
N HIS A 831 38.96 54.36 -6.16
CA HIS A 831 37.79 53.53 -6.43
C HIS A 831 38.16 52.27 -7.24
N GLU A 832 38.96 52.43 -8.30
CA GLU A 832 39.41 51.31 -9.14
C GLU A 832 40.24 50.29 -8.34
N THR A 833 41.12 50.73 -7.43
CA THR A 833 41.85 49.82 -6.53
C THR A 833 40.95 49.15 -5.49
N THR A 834 39.98 49.85 -4.89
CA THR A 834 39.06 49.22 -3.92
C THR A 834 38.11 48.21 -4.57
N LEU A 835 37.71 48.42 -5.82
CA LEU A 835 36.97 47.45 -6.61
C LEU A 835 37.82 46.19 -6.88
N ALA A 836 39.08 46.34 -7.29
CA ALA A 836 39.98 45.20 -7.48
C ALA A 836 40.24 44.40 -6.19
N GLU A 837 40.33 45.07 -5.02
CA GLU A 837 40.43 44.39 -3.72
C GLU A 837 39.13 43.63 -3.35
N LEU A 838 37.96 44.22 -3.60
CA LEU A 838 36.66 43.56 -3.38
C LEU A 838 36.44 42.37 -4.33
N GLU A 839 36.82 42.49 -5.59
CA GLU A 839 36.80 41.38 -6.56
C GLU A 839 37.76 40.26 -6.17
N GLY A 840 38.96 40.59 -5.69
CA GLY A 840 39.93 39.63 -5.17
C GLY A 840 39.43 38.88 -3.93
N LEU A 841 38.80 39.59 -2.98
CA LEU A 841 38.16 38.99 -1.80
C LEU A 841 36.97 38.11 -2.17
N ARG A 842 36.16 38.52 -3.15
CA ARG A 842 35.03 37.73 -3.67
C ARG A 842 35.52 36.44 -4.34
N ALA A 843 36.49 36.53 -5.25
CA ALA A 843 37.06 35.35 -5.90
C ALA A 843 37.70 34.37 -4.90
N ALA A 844 38.32 34.89 -3.83
CA ALA A 844 38.81 34.07 -2.73
C ALA A 844 37.68 33.35 -1.97
N ALA A 845 36.59 34.05 -1.64
CA ALA A 845 35.41 33.47 -0.99
C ALA A 845 34.74 32.40 -1.86
N ASP A 846 34.49 32.71 -3.14
CA ASP A 846 33.89 31.78 -4.11
C ASP A 846 34.74 30.49 -4.23
N SER A 847 36.07 30.63 -4.29
CA SER A 847 37.00 29.48 -4.33
C SER A 847 36.98 28.64 -3.06
N HIS A 848 36.76 29.25 -1.89
CA HIS A 848 36.68 28.53 -0.62
C HIS A 848 35.36 27.78 -0.48
N THR A 849 34.23 28.38 -0.89
CA THR A 849 32.95 27.67 -0.95
C THR A 849 32.99 26.49 -1.93
N GLN A 850 33.66 26.65 -3.08
CA GLN A 850 33.82 25.55 -4.03
C GLN A 850 34.63 24.39 -3.43
N GLN A 851 35.74 24.69 -2.73
CA GLN A 851 36.54 23.67 -2.04
C GLN A 851 35.77 22.95 -0.91
N MET A 852 34.89 23.65 -0.19
CA MET A 852 34.04 23.00 0.82
C MET A 852 33.03 22.05 0.17
N VAL A 853 32.34 22.48 -0.89
CA VAL A 853 31.37 21.64 -1.62
C VAL A 853 32.05 20.40 -2.24
N ASP A 854 33.23 20.56 -2.84
CA ASP A 854 33.99 19.43 -3.39
C ASP A 854 34.51 18.49 -2.29
N ALA A 855 34.87 19.02 -1.10
CA ALA A 855 35.27 18.22 0.05
C ALA A 855 34.09 17.42 0.64
N GLU A 856 32.95 18.06 0.91
CA GLU A 856 31.72 17.40 1.39
C GLU A 856 31.25 16.32 0.40
N ARG A 857 31.31 16.60 -0.90
CA ARG A 857 31.02 15.63 -1.95
C ARG A 857 32.01 14.46 -1.94
N SER A 858 33.29 14.69 -1.68
CA SER A 858 34.28 13.62 -1.57
C SER A 858 34.06 12.75 -0.33
N GLU A 859 33.68 13.33 0.81
CA GLU A 859 33.32 12.58 2.02
C GLU A 859 32.05 11.75 1.81
N HIS A 860 31.04 12.30 1.11
CA HIS A 860 29.82 11.56 0.79
C HIS A 860 30.08 10.37 -0.14
N LEU A 861 30.92 10.55 -1.17
CA LEU A 861 31.34 9.46 -2.06
C LEU A 861 32.22 8.42 -1.33
N GLU A 862 33.09 8.82 -0.40
CA GLU A 862 33.80 7.87 0.45
C GLU A 862 32.85 7.09 1.38
N ALA A 863 31.81 7.73 1.91
CA ALA A 863 30.81 7.08 2.76
C ALA A 863 29.95 6.08 1.96
N GLU A 864 29.52 6.45 0.75
CA GLU A 864 28.79 5.57 -0.16
C GLU A 864 29.64 4.37 -0.60
N LEU A 865 30.90 4.60 -1.00
CA LEU A 865 31.83 3.52 -1.36
C LEU A 865 32.17 2.60 -0.17
N ARG A 866 32.22 3.12 1.06
CA ARG A 866 32.33 2.30 2.28
C ARG A 866 31.07 1.46 2.50
N GLY A 867 29.89 2.07 2.42
CA GLY A 867 28.60 1.37 2.52
C GLY A 867 28.50 0.21 1.53
N MET A 868 28.74 0.47 0.24
CA MET A 868 28.79 -0.58 -0.80
C MET A 868 29.83 -1.67 -0.48
N THR A 869 30.98 -1.31 0.10
CA THR A 869 32.03 -2.28 0.46
C THR A 869 31.62 -3.17 1.65
N ASP A 870 30.85 -2.64 2.59
CA ASP A 870 30.28 -3.42 3.70
C ASP A 870 29.10 -4.29 3.23
N ASP A 871 28.23 -3.77 2.34
CA ASP A 871 27.18 -4.56 1.67
C ASP A 871 27.77 -5.74 0.89
N PHE A 872 28.88 -5.53 0.15
CA PHE A 872 29.59 -6.61 -0.53
C PHE A 872 30.20 -7.64 0.43
N GLN A 873 30.68 -7.23 1.62
CA GLN A 873 31.18 -8.16 2.64
C GLN A 873 30.04 -9.00 3.24
N ASP A 874 28.88 -8.39 3.47
CA ASP A 874 27.72 -9.08 4.05
C ASP A 874 27.05 -10.02 3.04
N LEU A 875 26.89 -9.60 1.78
CA LEU A 875 26.48 -10.47 0.68
C LEU A 875 27.46 -11.64 0.46
N THR A 876 28.77 -11.42 0.65
CA THR A 876 29.79 -12.48 0.60
C THR A 876 29.66 -13.44 1.79
N ARG A 877 29.29 -12.94 2.97
CA ARG A 877 29.04 -13.76 4.18
C ARG A 877 27.79 -14.62 4.00
N GLU A 878 26.70 -14.03 3.53
CA GLU A 878 25.45 -14.73 3.20
C GLU A 878 25.68 -15.80 2.13
N SER A 879 26.38 -15.48 1.04
CA SER A 879 26.74 -16.45 -0.01
C SER A 879 27.54 -17.64 0.55
N LEU A 880 28.44 -17.37 1.50
CA LEU A 880 29.25 -18.39 2.17
C LEU A 880 28.49 -19.15 3.27
N GLU A 881 27.35 -18.66 3.73
CA GLU A 881 26.43 -19.36 4.62
C GLU A 881 25.44 -20.22 3.83
N LEU A 882 24.89 -19.72 2.73
CA LEU A 882 24.09 -20.50 1.77
C LEU A 882 24.88 -21.69 1.20
N GLU A 883 26.17 -21.56 0.88
CA GLU A 883 26.99 -22.69 0.42
C GLU A 883 27.25 -23.72 1.56
N LYS A 884 27.28 -23.31 2.84
CA LYS A 884 27.33 -24.25 3.98
C LYS A 884 26.00 -24.98 4.17
N GLU A 885 24.87 -24.29 4.04
CA GLU A 885 23.55 -24.90 4.13
C GLU A 885 23.31 -25.87 2.98
N ARG A 886 23.69 -25.48 1.76
CA ARG A 886 23.72 -26.36 0.59
C ARG A 886 24.61 -27.59 0.84
N GLY A 887 25.81 -27.43 1.42
CA GLY A 887 26.66 -28.55 1.81
C GLY A 887 25.98 -29.51 2.79
N GLN A 888 25.31 -28.99 3.83
CA GLN A 888 24.53 -29.80 4.78
C GLN A 888 23.35 -30.53 4.11
N LEU A 889 22.71 -29.91 3.11
CA LEU A 889 21.65 -30.55 2.33
C LEU A 889 22.21 -31.63 1.38
N GLU A 890 23.37 -31.40 0.78
CA GLU A 890 24.07 -32.41 -0.04
C GLU A 890 24.49 -33.63 0.81
N ASP A 891 25.09 -33.42 1.99
CA ASP A 891 25.40 -34.46 2.99
C ASP A 891 24.14 -35.24 3.42
N LEU A 892 23.03 -34.53 3.68
CA LEU A 892 21.76 -35.15 4.08
C LEU A 892 21.14 -35.97 2.93
N ILE A 893 21.22 -35.48 1.69
CA ILE A 893 20.77 -36.18 0.48
C ILE A 893 21.60 -37.46 0.26
N ASP A 894 22.92 -37.42 0.44
CA ASP A 894 23.76 -38.61 0.34
C ASP A 894 23.50 -39.59 1.50
N SER A 895 23.25 -39.10 2.72
CA SER A 895 22.78 -39.96 3.82
C SER A 895 21.44 -40.66 3.54
N LEU A 896 20.57 -40.05 2.73
CA LEU A 896 19.31 -40.63 2.28
C LEU A 896 19.54 -41.64 1.15
N ARG A 897 20.43 -41.33 0.20
CA ARG A 897 20.83 -42.23 -0.89
C ARG A 897 21.46 -43.51 -0.33
N ASP A 898 22.40 -43.39 0.61
CA ASP A 898 23.03 -44.55 1.27
C ASP A 898 22.01 -45.41 2.04
N ARG A 899 21.05 -44.79 2.74
CA ARG A 899 19.95 -45.52 3.39
C ARG A 899 19.04 -46.22 2.38
N CYS A 900 18.73 -45.58 1.24
CA CYS A 900 17.96 -46.19 0.17
C CYS A 900 18.71 -47.35 -0.51
N ASP A 901 20.02 -47.23 -0.74
CA ASP A 901 20.86 -48.30 -1.30
C ASP A 901 21.04 -49.46 -0.28
N ALA A 902 21.11 -49.17 1.02
CA ALA A 902 21.16 -50.17 2.09
C ALA A 902 19.82 -50.91 2.29
N LEU A 903 18.69 -50.20 2.31
CA LEU A 903 17.35 -50.81 2.31
C LEU A 903 17.11 -51.58 1.01
N GLY A 904 17.59 -51.06 -0.12
CA GLY A 904 17.60 -51.75 -1.41
C GLY A 904 18.43 -53.03 -1.38
N ALA A 905 19.59 -53.04 -0.70
CA ALA A 905 20.38 -54.24 -0.47
C ALA A 905 19.62 -55.25 0.39
N GLN A 906 19.11 -54.84 1.56
CA GLN A 906 18.32 -55.69 2.46
C GLN A 906 17.09 -56.31 1.78
N LEU A 907 16.35 -55.53 0.97
CA LEU A 907 15.19 -56.01 0.23
C LEU A 907 15.59 -56.99 -0.89
N ASN A 908 16.75 -56.79 -1.52
CA ASN A 908 17.30 -57.74 -2.49
C ASN A 908 17.81 -59.02 -1.83
N ASP A 909 18.45 -58.93 -0.65
CA ASP A 909 18.95 -60.08 0.11
C ASP A 909 17.78 -60.92 0.66
N GLU A 910 16.73 -60.28 1.18
CA GLU A 910 15.48 -60.96 1.52
C GLU A 910 14.81 -61.54 0.26
N ARG A 911 14.75 -60.84 -0.88
CA ARG A 911 14.27 -61.45 -2.14
C ARG A 911 15.06 -62.70 -2.53
N VAL A 912 16.39 -62.68 -2.40
CA VAL A 912 17.26 -63.84 -2.66
C VAL A 912 17.01 -64.96 -1.65
N ARG A 913 16.78 -64.64 -0.37
CA ARG A 913 16.37 -65.58 0.68
C ARG A 913 15.03 -66.24 0.36
N TRP A 914 14.00 -65.46 -0.02
CA TRP A 914 12.68 -65.97 -0.39
C TRP A 914 12.70 -66.77 -1.70
N MET A 915 13.59 -66.47 -2.64
CA MET A 915 13.86 -67.33 -3.80
C MET A 915 14.58 -68.62 -3.40
N GLY A 916 15.55 -68.56 -2.47
CA GLY A 916 16.25 -69.72 -1.93
C GLY A 916 15.37 -70.65 -1.07
N MET A 917 14.34 -70.12 -0.41
CA MET A 917 13.37 -70.88 0.38
C MET A 917 12.21 -71.46 -0.46
N ARG A 918 12.09 -71.12 -1.75
CA ARG A 918 11.02 -71.60 -2.66
C ARG A 918 11.40 -72.87 -3.45
N SER A 919 12.08 -73.81 -2.79
CA SER A 919 12.14 -75.23 -3.18
C SER A 919 12.58 -76.07 -1.98
N PRO A 920 12.01 -77.27 -1.70
CA PRO A 920 11.19 -78.10 -2.58
C PRO A 920 9.81 -78.51 -2.02
N SER A 921 8.77 -78.52 -2.88
CA SER A 921 7.70 -79.56 -2.92
C SER A 921 6.64 -79.22 -3.95
N ALA A 922 6.56 -80.01 -5.03
CA ALA A 922 5.38 -80.15 -5.90
C ALA A 922 5.54 -81.40 -6.76
N THR A 923 4.53 -82.27 -6.83
CA THR A 923 4.56 -83.55 -7.56
C THR A 923 3.35 -83.70 -8.48
N ASN A 924 3.57 -84.30 -9.66
CA ASN A 924 2.53 -84.92 -10.52
C ASN A 924 1.49 -83.96 -11.18
N VAL A 925 0.86 -84.24 -12.34
CA VAL A 925 0.88 -85.37 -13.30
C VAL A 925 0.78 -84.82 -14.74
N SER A 926 1.30 -85.55 -15.75
CA SER A 926 0.95 -85.49 -17.21
C SER A 926 1.25 -84.20 -18.00
N SER A 927 1.57 -84.24 -19.32
CA SER A 927 1.69 -85.36 -20.28
C SER A 927 2.85 -85.18 -21.27
N SER A 928 3.40 -86.31 -21.75
CA SER A 928 4.51 -86.45 -22.73
C SER A 928 3.99 -86.50 -24.20
N PRO A 929 4.80 -86.62 -25.29
CA PRO A 929 6.18 -87.14 -25.36
C PRO A 929 7.21 -86.44 -26.30
N ALA A 930 8.45 -86.95 -26.25
CA ALA A 930 9.52 -86.92 -27.28
C ALA A 930 10.25 -85.57 -27.55
N ALA A 931 11.60 -85.53 -27.73
CA ALA A 931 12.64 -86.55 -27.57
C ALA A 931 14.04 -85.92 -27.31
N GLU A 932 14.98 -86.71 -26.77
CA GLU A 932 16.46 -86.67 -26.89
C GLU A 932 17.21 -85.30 -26.86
N ARG A 933 18.28 -85.09 -26.06
CA ARG A 933 19.29 -85.98 -25.44
C ARG A 933 19.95 -85.31 -24.20
N GLN A 934 20.55 -86.15 -23.34
CA GLN A 934 21.81 -85.98 -22.56
C GLN A 934 22.27 -84.55 -22.14
N SER A 935 22.83 -84.24 -20.97
CA SER A 935 23.29 -84.95 -19.76
C SER A 935 24.33 -84.01 -19.10
N PHE A 936 24.24 -83.74 -17.78
CA PHE A 936 25.32 -83.37 -16.81
C PHE A 936 26.67 -82.77 -17.32
N THR A 937 27.27 -81.67 -16.81
CA THR A 937 27.21 -80.96 -15.50
C THR A 937 27.61 -79.46 -15.61
N ASN A 938 27.15 -78.60 -14.67
CA ASN A 938 27.93 -77.53 -13.97
C ASN A 938 27.06 -76.44 -13.30
N GLY A 939 26.37 -76.75 -12.20
CA GLY A 939 25.48 -75.81 -11.50
C GLY A 939 26.13 -74.79 -10.54
N ARG A 940 27.47 -74.68 -10.48
CA ARG A 940 28.17 -73.93 -9.40
C ARG A 940 28.87 -72.62 -9.84
N ALA A 941 28.90 -72.30 -11.13
CA ALA A 941 29.65 -71.13 -11.65
C ALA A 941 28.78 -69.86 -11.87
N SER A 942 27.48 -70.00 -12.13
CA SER A 942 26.60 -68.89 -12.56
C SER A 942 26.30 -67.87 -11.47
N VAL A 943 26.21 -68.29 -10.20
CA VAL A 943 25.94 -67.39 -9.06
C VAL A 943 27.11 -66.42 -8.87
N THR A 944 28.34 -66.91 -8.89
CA THR A 944 29.54 -66.06 -8.79
C THR A 944 29.70 -65.18 -10.02
N SER A 945 29.41 -65.70 -11.23
CA SER A 945 29.46 -64.93 -12.48
C SER A 945 28.45 -63.77 -12.50
N THR A 946 27.23 -63.97 -12.00
CA THR A 946 26.21 -62.92 -11.91
C THR A 946 26.46 -61.93 -10.78
N MET A 947 27.06 -62.35 -9.66
CA MET A 947 27.60 -61.42 -8.66
C MET A 947 28.75 -60.58 -9.23
N ALA A 948 29.71 -61.20 -9.92
CA ALA A 948 30.84 -60.49 -10.53
C ALA A 948 30.38 -59.46 -11.56
N MET A 949 29.47 -59.81 -12.48
CA MET A 949 28.91 -58.83 -13.42
C MET A 949 28.11 -57.71 -12.74
N ARG A 950 27.43 -57.99 -11.61
CA ARG A 950 26.76 -56.94 -10.81
C ARG A 950 27.74 -56.05 -10.05
N GLN A 951 28.88 -56.60 -9.60
CA GLN A 951 29.95 -55.84 -8.95
C GLN A 951 30.71 -54.98 -9.97
N GLU A 952 31.06 -55.53 -11.13
CA GLU A 952 31.65 -54.78 -12.25
C GLU A 952 30.68 -53.72 -12.79
N PHE A 953 29.36 -53.98 -12.84
CA PHE A 953 28.37 -52.94 -13.18
C PHE A 953 28.26 -51.86 -12.08
N LYS A 954 28.22 -52.22 -10.78
CA LYS A 954 28.29 -51.25 -9.66
C LYS A 954 29.65 -50.52 -9.56
N LYS A 955 30.69 -51.04 -10.20
CA LYS A 955 32.02 -50.43 -10.31
C LYS A 955 32.05 -49.48 -11.50
N MET A 956 31.70 -49.94 -12.70
CA MET A 956 31.50 -49.12 -13.91
C MET A 956 30.56 -47.92 -13.66
N MET A 957 29.46 -48.10 -12.94
CA MET A 957 28.54 -47.00 -12.59
C MET A 957 29.08 -46.05 -11.50
N ARG A 958 30.14 -46.42 -10.76
CA ARG A 958 30.88 -45.51 -9.89
C ARG A 958 32.03 -44.85 -10.64
N GLU A 959 32.78 -45.60 -11.43
CA GLU A 959 33.84 -45.09 -12.31
C GLU A 959 33.27 -44.05 -13.28
N ALA A 960 32.13 -44.29 -13.93
CA ALA A 960 31.45 -43.32 -14.78
C ALA A 960 30.91 -42.08 -14.01
N ARG A 961 30.51 -42.23 -12.74
CA ARG A 961 30.15 -41.07 -11.89
C ARG A 961 31.38 -40.28 -11.47
N GLU A 962 32.46 -40.95 -11.11
CA GLU A 962 33.74 -40.31 -10.80
C GLU A 962 34.35 -39.64 -12.03
N GLU A 963 34.27 -40.25 -13.22
CA GLU A 963 34.69 -39.65 -14.48
C GLU A 963 33.80 -38.47 -14.85
N GLY A 964 32.48 -38.57 -14.66
CA GLY A 964 31.57 -37.43 -14.76
C GLY A 964 31.97 -36.27 -13.83
N VAL A 965 32.29 -36.55 -12.56
CA VAL A 965 32.77 -35.54 -11.60
C VAL A 965 34.18 -35.02 -11.92
N LYS A 966 35.08 -35.87 -12.45
CA LYS A 966 36.43 -35.47 -12.91
C LYS A 966 36.32 -34.57 -14.15
N LEU A 967 35.42 -34.87 -15.08
CA LEU A 967 35.10 -34.03 -16.23
C LEU A 967 34.46 -32.71 -15.81
N LEU A 968 33.48 -32.73 -14.89
CA LEU A 968 32.84 -31.50 -14.38
C LEU A 968 33.86 -30.60 -13.65
N ARG A 969 34.79 -31.20 -12.87
CA ARG A 969 35.89 -30.47 -12.24
C ARG A 969 36.89 -29.94 -13.27
N ALA A 970 37.25 -30.73 -14.28
CA ALA A 970 38.11 -30.28 -15.36
C ALA A 970 37.46 -29.13 -16.16
N GLU A 971 36.15 -29.17 -16.40
CA GLU A 971 35.37 -28.11 -17.03
C GLU A 971 35.29 -26.85 -16.14
N GLN A 972 35.08 -27.01 -14.83
CA GLN A 972 35.12 -25.91 -13.87
C GLN A 972 36.52 -25.28 -13.76
N ASP A 973 37.59 -26.08 -13.79
CA ASP A 973 38.96 -25.59 -13.77
C ASP A 973 39.38 -24.99 -15.12
N HIS A 974 38.83 -25.44 -16.25
CA HIS A 974 38.94 -24.74 -17.54
C HIS A 974 38.16 -23.42 -17.54
N ARG A 975 36.95 -23.36 -16.96
CA ARG A 975 36.24 -22.08 -16.74
C ARG A 975 37.07 -21.15 -15.87
N ARG A 976 37.60 -21.61 -14.74
CA ARG A 976 38.49 -20.83 -13.88
C ARG A 976 39.76 -20.37 -14.60
N HIS A 977 40.34 -21.19 -15.47
CA HIS A 977 41.50 -20.82 -16.27
C HIS A 977 41.14 -19.74 -17.30
N LEU A 978 40.05 -19.91 -18.06
CA LEU A 978 39.54 -18.92 -19.00
C LEU A 978 39.06 -17.63 -18.30
N GLU A 979 38.49 -17.71 -17.11
CA GLU A 979 38.15 -16.56 -16.27
C GLU A 979 39.39 -15.87 -15.70
N ALA A 980 40.45 -16.62 -15.35
CA ALA A 980 41.73 -16.05 -14.94
C ALA A 980 42.44 -15.38 -16.13
N GLU A 981 42.35 -15.95 -17.32
CA GLU A 981 42.89 -15.40 -18.56
C GLU A 981 42.09 -14.18 -19.02
N LEU A 982 40.74 -14.22 -19.00
CA LEU A 982 39.87 -13.07 -19.24
C LEU A 982 40.09 -11.98 -18.18
N ARG A 983 40.25 -12.31 -16.90
CA ARG A 983 40.55 -11.34 -15.83
C ARG A 983 41.95 -10.74 -15.99
N ARG A 984 42.93 -11.51 -16.48
CA ARG A 984 44.27 -11.04 -16.85
C ARG A 984 44.26 -10.16 -18.11
N LEU A 985 43.49 -10.52 -19.13
CA LEU A 985 43.27 -9.69 -20.33
C LEU A 985 42.54 -8.40 -19.96
N ARG A 986 41.55 -8.44 -19.07
CA ARG A 986 40.82 -7.26 -18.56
C ARG A 986 41.66 -6.42 -17.57
N GLN A 987 42.74 -6.97 -17.00
CA GLN A 987 43.80 -6.20 -16.33
C GLN A 987 44.78 -5.57 -17.34
N ALA A 988 45.19 -6.31 -18.38
CA ALA A 988 46.08 -5.80 -19.43
C ALA A 988 45.42 -4.71 -20.30
N HIS A 989 44.11 -4.81 -20.49
CA HIS A 989 43.24 -3.82 -21.14
C HIS A 989 42.42 -3.01 -20.12
N GLY A 990 42.87 -2.93 -18.86
CA GLY A 990 42.24 -2.12 -17.82
C GLY A 990 42.42 -0.62 -18.07
N PRO A 991 41.54 0.26 -17.54
CA PRO A 991 41.53 1.69 -17.88
C PRO A 991 42.82 2.48 -17.59
N LEU A 992 43.72 1.92 -16.77
CA LEU A 992 45.01 2.52 -16.42
C LEU A 992 46.09 2.33 -17.49
N ALA A 993 45.87 1.49 -18.52
CA ALA A 993 46.82 1.26 -19.60
C ALA A 993 46.78 2.32 -20.72
N ASN A 994 45.83 3.28 -20.69
CA ASN A 994 45.64 4.27 -21.75
C ASN A 994 45.97 5.72 -21.34
N GLY A 995 46.62 5.92 -20.18
CA GLY A 995 47.16 7.22 -19.76
C GLY A 995 48.53 7.49 -20.39
N GLY A 996 48.59 7.73 -21.71
CA GLY A 996 49.90 7.72 -22.39
C GLY A 996 50.03 8.23 -23.84
N THR A 997 49.05 8.92 -24.42
CA THR A 997 49.28 9.67 -25.68
C THR A 997 48.99 11.15 -25.49
N ALA A 998 50.06 11.96 -25.49
CA ALA A 998 49.94 13.40 -25.34
C ALA A 998 49.39 14.04 -26.62
N VAL A 999 48.28 14.77 -26.52
CA VAL A 999 47.82 15.65 -27.59
C VAL A 999 48.81 16.83 -27.68
N PRO A 1000 49.53 17.01 -28.80
CA PRO A 1000 50.49 18.10 -28.93
C PRO A 1000 49.75 19.43 -29.05
N ARG A 1001 49.84 20.26 -28.01
CA ARG A 1001 49.26 21.61 -27.96
C ARG A 1001 50.06 22.58 -28.84
N LEU A 1002 49.99 22.41 -30.16
CA LEU A 1002 50.42 23.44 -31.11
C LEU A 1002 49.32 24.49 -31.24
N THR A 1003 49.70 25.74 -30.97
CA THR A 1003 48.82 26.92 -30.95
C THR A 1003 48.51 27.44 -32.36
N ASN A 1004 47.42 28.21 -32.47
CA ASN A 1004 46.98 28.87 -33.70
C ASN A 1004 48.06 29.69 -34.43
N GLY A 1005 47.93 29.75 -35.75
CA GLY A 1005 48.77 30.52 -36.68
C GLY A 1005 48.17 30.51 -38.10
N HIS A 1006 46.88 30.83 -38.26
CA HIS A 1006 46.35 32.19 -38.42
C HIS A 1006 46.50 32.72 -39.86
N VAL A 1007 45.38 33.05 -40.51
CA VAL A 1007 45.38 33.69 -41.85
C VAL A 1007 45.72 35.17 -41.70
N GLY A 1008 47.02 35.45 -41.60
CA GLY A 1008 47.55 36.82 -41.63
C GLY A 1008 47.50 37.40 -43.04
N ARG A 1009 46.90 38.58 -43.20
CA ARG A 1009 46.81 39.31 -44.48
C ARG A 1009 47.80 40.48 -44.46
N GLY A 1010 48.83 40.40 -45.30
CA GLY A 1010 49.96 41.34 -45.33
C GLY A 1010 50.91 41.17 -44.12
N GLU A 1011 52.10 41.78 -44.09
CA GLU A 1011 52.98 42.31 -45.15
C GLU A 1011 54.33 42.66 -44.48
N ALA A 1012 55.43 42.77 -45.26
CA ALA A 1012 56.70 43.46 -44.94
C ALA A 1012 57.31 43.33 -43.51
N GLU A 1013 58.36 42.53 -43.32
CA GLU A 1013 59.79 42.89 -43.55
C GLU A 1013 60.50 43.71 -42.44
N ARG A 1014 61.52 43.07 -41.82
CA ARG A 1014 62.65 43.65 -41.04
C ARG A 1014 62.26 44.25 -39.67
N TRP A 1015 63.12 44.29 -38.64
CA TRP A 1015 64.52 43.85 -38.51
C TRP A 1015 64.68 42.74 -37.46
#